data_AF-A0A4U7AP52-F1
#
_entry.id   AF-A0A4U7AP52-F1
#
_cell.length_a   1.000
_cell.length_b   1.000
_cell.length_c   1.000
_cell.angle_alpha   90.00
_cell.angle_beta   90.00
_cell.angle_gamma   90.00
#
_symmetry.space_group_name_H-M   'P 1'
#
loop_
_entity.id
_entity.type
_entity.pdbx_description
1 polymer ?
#
loop_
_entity_poly.entity_id
_entity_poly.type
_entity_poly.pdbx_seq_one_letter_code
_entity_poly.pdbx_strand_id
1 'polypeptide(L)'
;MAPIALSPQHSPEMHPQTDLSSYRGYDHVQWYVGNAKQAAAFYVTRMGFERVAYKGLETGSRAVASHVVRNGDVTFVLTSPLRGLQDLHKFSLEDQELVKAIHAHLEKHGDAVKDVAFEVDSVDNLYQAAVANGAKSIRQPTISKDKDGYVKAAVIQTYGDTTHTLIERSSYLGAFLPGFRPETSQDPANRYLPKISLEAIDHCVGNQDWDEMEDVCDYYEKALGFHRFWSVDDKDICTEYSALKSVVMSSPNEVVKMPINEPAKGKKQSQIEEYVDFYGGAGVQHIALRTDDIISAITNLRARGVEFIKVPETYYDSMQKRLRAAGLELNEDFETIKDLDILIDFDEGGYLLQLFTKHLMDRPTVFIEIIQRNNFSGFGAGNFKSLFEAIEREQELRDSGLAPTFSGFVFDFDDPFRPPAYVRSITGDGNCNIKWSLKPSIASLEVLKMACDRCRRMRIKCDDARPICNTCTKRRKQHECTYYGGGGRSRGRPSNDEVAERPPRPSISSPWDPSREPVPIRDSPPSGPVTSDEATPAGRVESLTNDRIERLVEAKVQQLLARSNPLPSTNHTAALDPPPRAIVETSIAASSVSKPPATSEELWGSYEGICRLQNDGQTKSELYAIYCQRLHCQPLPLFDKNQLRHALDTCPKHLFSALYLATCRYSSRPHYPYHHSKGLIKTLWNVVASTDTKGLDVVQVYCVLALTFIWIGDRTSAQISTSSAAIVFDEITTQSSRRPSNQEREDDVLRACQSILILKCMIGRTGSSFDQPRTLPARLMPRSGDTAHAGHGTSQPHDLGIVAYTVHLFSIFSRAISFVQSFGTETTTEHWRAQSTYNSIIQELLEFETTLAQGHRVRRLGLEQRSSSDLEHRRLYWAPWFMMQFLFHGIQALVNHPLMHLVDQRQDTAFRPPSFLQHTADQARLHAGWVVHLVKAAEDKSFELHDPFIAFIVATTATVFLFWLFDKDRVVANESLASFQTCFDYFSSKVDGESHLLSTRTRLEMLKQSSTAVADGRNPHPRPSAALEVLLPVFEYCKTGPVDRYLDGDRSVPLPVDTDFLTSPNAISAAATPNENHAPGNNQNGTDTNNTSHDADMVNGYDDFGNFNIFDTSDILNTTLLDGSLWPGQL
;
A
#
# COMPACT_ATOMS: atom_id res chain seq x y z
N MET A 1 -32.24 -33.53 13.39
CA MET A 1 -32.41 -34.73 12.56
C MET A 1 -31.99 -34.34 11.16
N ALA A 2 -30.85 -34.84 10.70
CA ALA A 2 -30.49 -34.80 9.28
C ALA A 2 -31.37 -35.80 8.51
N PRO A 3 -31.49 -35.71 7.18
CA PRO A 3 -32.05 -36.81 6.38
C PRO A 3 -31.19 -38.08 6.59
N ILE A 4 -31.85 -39.23 6.67
CA ILE A 4 -31.19 -40.53 6.80
C ILE A 4 -30.50 -40.87 5.47
N ALA A 5 -29.30 -41.44 5.54
CA ALA A 5 -28.58 -41.91 4.37
C ALA A 5 -29.40 -42.97 3.61
N LEU A 6 -29.84 -42.63 2.39
CA LEU A 6 -30.50 -43.56 1.48
C LEU A 6 -29.44 -44.40 0.75
N SER A 7 -28.81 -45.33 1.46
CA SER A 7 -28.02 -46.39 0.83
C SER A 7 -28.88 -47.15 -0.19
N PRO A 8 -28.49 -47.21 -1.48
CA PRO A 8 -29.22 -48.00 -2.45
C PRO A 8 -29.15 -49.48 -2.08
N GLN A 9 -30.29 -50.09 -1.73
CA GLN A 9 -30.37 -51.55 -1.51
C GLN A 9 -30.30 -52.29 -2.84
N HIS A 10 -29.12 -52.36 -3.45
CA HIS A 10 -28.79 -53.31 -4.51
C HIS A 10 -27.55 -54.10 -4.09
N SER A 11 -27.70 -55.41 -4.00
CA SER A 11 -26.55 -56.32 -3.96
C SER A 11 -25.79 -56.18 -5.27
N PRO A 12 -24.45 -56.16 -5.28
CA PRO A 12 -23.70 -56.02 -6.53
C PRO A 12 -23.93 -57.25 -7.41
N GLU A 13 -24.63 -57.08 -8.53
CA GLU A 13 -24.60 -58.06 -9.61
C GLU A 13 -23.17 -58.07 -10.17
N MET A 14 -22.54 -59.25 -10.20
CA MET A 14 -21.18 -59.40 -10.71
C MET A 14 -21.16 -59.20 -12.23
N HIS A 15 -20.94 -57.96 -12.66
CA HIS A 15 -20.49 -57.72 -14.03
C HIS A 15 -19.13 -58.38 -14.27
N PRO A 16 -18.84 -58.90 -15.48
CA PRO A 16 -17.66 -59.74 -15.70
C PRO A 16 -16.37 -58.95 -15.53
N GLN A 17 -15.42 -59.52 -14.78
CA GLN A 17 -14.10 -58.91 -14.57
C GLN A 17 -13.35 -58.74 -15.89
N THR A 18 -13.19 -57.50 -16.35
CA THR A 18 -12.04 -57.10 -17.16
C THR A 18 -10.85 -56.87 -16.23
N ASP A 19 -9.66 -57.32 -16.64
CA ASP A 19 -8.44 -57.37 -15.81
C ASP A 19 -7.74 -56.00 -15.72
N LEU A 20 -8.49 -55.00 -15.22
CA LEU A 20 -8.00 -53.69 -14.80
C LEU A 20 -7.21 -53.84 -13.49
N SER A 21 -5.98 -54.34 -13.65
CA SER A 21 -5.04 -54.71 -12.58
C SER A 21 -4.92 -53.65 -11.48
N SER A 22 -4.88 -54.10 -10.23
CA SER A 22 -5.06 -53.29 -9.02
C SER A 22 -4.15 -52.06 -8.91
N TYR A 23 -4.77 -50.98 -8.41
CA TYR A 23 -4.09 -49.85 -7.82
C TYR A 23 -3.55 -50.22 -6.43
N ARG A 24 -2.39 -49.70 -6.07
CA ARG A 24 -1.78 -49.86 -4.74
C ARG A 24 -1.91 -48.59 -3.89
N GLY A 25 -1.96 -47.43 -4.54
CA GLY A 25 -2.14 -46.12 -3.92
C GLY A 25 -1.46 -45.01 -4.72
N TYR A 26 -1.30 -43.85 -4.09
CA TYR A 26 -0.46 -42.77 -4.59
C TYR A 26 1.01 -43.17 -4.51
N ASP A 27 1.78 -42.85 -5.55
CA ASP A 27 3.23 -43.04 -5.57
C ASP A 27 3.98 -41.74 -5.25
N HIS A 28 3.68 -40.69 -6.00
CA HIS A 28 4.18 -39.34 -5.75
C HIS A 28 3.29 -38.30 -6.42
N VAL A 29 3.46 -37.04 -6.01
CA VAL A 29 2.94 -35.89 -6.76
C VAL A 29 4.11 -35.10 -7.32
N GLN A 30 4.14 -34.88 -8.64
CA GLN A 30 5.13 -34.03 -9.29
C GLN A 30 4.61 -32.61 -9.42
N TRP A 31 5.45 -31.65 -9.04
CA TRP A 31 5.21 -30.23 -9.12
C TRP A 31 6.18 -29.60 -10.11
N TYR A 32 5.68 -28.65 -10.92
CA TYR A 32 6.51 -27.74 -11.69
C TYR A 32 6.57 -26.41 -10.92
N VAL A 33 7.79 -25.98 -10.61
CA VAL A 33 8.06 -24.88 -9.68
C VAL A 33 9.20 -23.99 -10.20
N GLY A 34 9.14 -22.69 -9.94
CA GLY A 34 10.15 -21.72 -10.36
C GLY A 34 11.51 -21.98 -9.71
N ASN A 35 11.52 -22.49 -8.46
CA ASN A 35 12.76 -22.88 -7.79
C ASN A 35 12.59 -24.11 -6.88
N ALA A 36 12.77 -25.29 -7.46
CA ALA A 36 12.72 -26.59 -6.81
C ALA A 36 13.66 -26.74 -5.60
N LYS A 37 14.76 -25.97 -5.53
CA LYS A 37 15.67 -26.00 -4.38
C LYS A 37 15.10 -25.24 -3.19
N GLN A 38 14.42 -24.11 -3.44
CA GLN A 38 13.69 -23.35 -2.42
C GLN A 38 12.40 -24.06 -2.01
N ALA A 39 11.59 -24.54 -2.97
CA ALA A 39 10.40 -25.34 -2.68
C ALA A 39 10.75 -26.59 -1.85
N ALA A 40 11.81 -27.33 -2.20
CA ALA A 40 12.27 -28.46 -1.39
C ALA A 40 12.76 -28.04 0.02
N ALA A 41 13.30 -26.83 0.19
CA ALA A 41 13.65 -26.33 1.51
C ALA A 41 12.40 -25.94 2.33
N PHE A 42 11.35 -25.41 1.69
CA PHE A 42 10.05 -25.13 2.32
C PHE A 42 9.43 -26.41 2.88
N TYR A 43 9.21 -27.44 2.06
CA TYR A 43 8.62 -28.71 2.54
C TYR A 43 9.47 -29.40 3.62
N VAL A 44 10.80 -29.32 3.54
CA VAL A 44 11.70 -29.88 4.58
C VAL A 44 11.60 -29.12 5.90
N THR A 45 11.64 -27.78 5.87
CA THR A 45 11.70 -26.96 7.09
C THR A 45 10.32 -26.70 7.70
N ARG A 46 9.29 -26.43 6.88
CA ARG A 46 7.92 -26.14 7.31
C ARG A 46 7.10 -27.40 7.54
N MET A 47 7.08 -28.32 6.57
CA MET A 47 6.23 -29.52 6.58
C MET A 47 6.94 -30.78 7.14
N GLY A 48 8.20 -30.68 7.55
CA GLY A 48 8.94 -31.77 8.21
C GLY A 48 9.46 -32.88 7.29
N PHE A 49 9.43 -32.70 5.97
CA PHE A 49 9.93 -33.68 5.02
C PHE A 49 11.47 -33.84 5.09
N GLU A 50 12.00 -34.94 4.55
CA GLU A 50 13.44 -35.13 4.29
C GLU A 50 13.72 -35.24 2.78
N ARG A 51 14.92 -34.84 2.34
CA ARG A 51 15.37 -35.03 0.95
C ARG A 51 15.84 -36.46 0.76
N VAL A 52 15.22 -37.20 -0.17
CA VAL A 52 15.53 -38.63 -0.41
C VAL A 52 16.28 -38.86 -1.72
N ALA A 53 16.08 -38.01 -2.74
CA ALA A 53 16.76 -38.15 -4.02
C ALA A 53 16.86 -36.82 -4.78
N TYR A 54 17.81 -36.75 -5.71
CA TYR A 54 18.08 -35.58 -6.53
C TYR A 54 18.43 -35.94 -7.98
N LYS A 55 17.97 -35.14 -8.93
CA LYS A 55 18.38 -35.17 -10.34
C LYS A 55 18.72 -33.74 -10.80
N GLY A 56 19.85 -33.54 -11.46
CA GLY A 56 20.31 -32.21 -11.89
C GLY A 56 21.70 -32.23 -12.51
N LEU A 57 22.41 -31.11 -12.48
CA LEU A 57 23.71 -30.93 -13.16
C LEU A 57 24.74 -31.96 -12.68
N GLU A 58 24.77 -32.20 -11.38
CA GLU A 58 25.63 -33.13 -10.65
C GLU A 58 25.27 -34.61 -10.89
N THR A 59 24.14 -34.88 -11.53
CA THR A 59 23.69 -36.23 -11.95
C THR A 59 23.56 -36.34 -13.48
N GLY A 60 24.09 -35.36 -14.23
CA GLY A 60 24.07 -35.33 -15.69
C GLY A 60 22.81 -34.75 -16.33
N SER A 61 21.76 -34.39 -15.59
CA SER A 61 20.58 -33.72 -16.14
C SER A 61 20.86 -32.24 -16.36
N ARG A 62 20.89 -31.80 -17.62
CA ARG A 62 21.34 -30.44 -18.01
C ARG A 62 20.22 -29.47 -18.38
N ALA A 63 19.02 -30.00 -18.59
CA ALA A 63 17.82 -29.26 -18.97
C ALA A 63 16.93 -28.90 -17.77
N VAL A 64 16.81 -29.79 -16.77
CA VAL A 64 15.97 -29.63 -15.58
C VAL A 64 16.70 -30.06 -14.30
N ALA A 65 16.27 -29.52 -13.16
CA ALA A 65 16.60 -30.04 -11.83
C ALA A 65 15.33 -30.57 -11.17
N SER A 66 15.44 -31.64 -10.38
CA SER A 66 14.33 -32.22 -9.64
C SER A 66 14.79 -32.66 -8.25
N HIS A 67 14.14 -32.13 -7.22
CA HIS A 67 14.36 -32.49 -5.82
C HIS A 67 13.21 -33.38 -5.34
N VAL A 68 13.53 -34.56 -4.81
CA VAL A 68 12.53 -35.49 -4.25
C VAL A 68 12.57 -35.38 -2.73
N VAL A 69 11.42 -35.07 -2.15
CA VAL A 69 11.24 -34.96 -0.70
C VAL A 69 10.16 -35.95 -0.23
N ARG A 70 10.31 -36.47 0.99
CA ARG A 70 9.41 -37.49 1.56
C ARG A 70 9.13 -37.28 3.05
N ASN A 71 7.92 -37.61 3.50
CA ASN A 71 7.56 -37.82 4.90
C ASN A 71 6.59 -39.02 4.98
N GLY A 72 6.93 -40.07 5.75
CA GLY A 72 6.29 -41.38 5.60
C GLY A 72 6.40 -41.86 4.15
N ASP A 73 5.26 -42.26 3.57
CA ASP A 73 5.12 -42.61 2.15
C ASP A 73 4.71 -41.40 1.28
N VAL A 74 4.35 -40.25 1.87
CA VAL A 74 4.09 -39.00 1.13
C VAL A 74 5.36 -38.56 0.39
N THR A 75 5.35 -38.67 -0.93
CA THR A 75 6.50 -38.31 -1.79
C THR A 75 6.13 -37.15 -2.73
N PHE A 76 6.89 -36.06 -2.71
CA PHE A 76 6.78 -34.97 -3.69
C PHE A 76 8.05 -34.85 -4.54
N VAL A 77 7.87 -34.61 -5.84
CA VAL A 77 8.94 -34.38 -6.82
C VAL A 77 8.82 -32.95 -7.33
N LEU A 78 9.75 -32.09 -6.94
CA LEU A 78 9.70 -30.65 -7.25
C LEU A 78 10.69 -30.37 -8.39
N THR A 79 10.20 -29.90 -9.54
CA THR A 79 10.98 -29.80 -10.79
C THR A 79 11.03 -28.36 -11.32
N SER A 80 12.22 -27.91 -11.75
CA SER A 80 12.47 -26.58 -12.35
C SER A 80 13.30 -26.68 -13.62
N PRO A 81 13.18 -25.71 -14.56
CA PRO A 81 14.04 -25.63 -15.72
C PRO A 81 15.43 -25.08 -15.33
N LEU A 82 16.49 -25.63 -15.92
CA LEU A 82 17.87 -25.13 -15.80
C LEU A 82 18.30 -24.28 -17.00
N ARG A 83 17.36 -23.98 -17.91
CA ARG A 83 17.59 -23.31 -19.20
C ARG A 83 16.44 -22.36 -19.52
N GLY A 84 16.77 -21.20 -20.08
CA GLY A 84 15.80 -20.35 -20.76
C GLY A 84 15.49 -20.88 -22.17
N LEU A 85 14.36 -20.44 -22.73
CA LEU A 85 13.85 -20.89 -24.04
C LEU A 85 14.83 -20.62 -25.22
N GLN A 86 15.72 -19.64 -25.08
CA GLN A 86 16.75 -19.32 -26.08
C GLN A 86 17.87 -20.39 -26.19
N ASP A 87 18.11 -21.17 -25.15
CA ASP A 87 19.21 -22.16 -25.09
C ASP A 87 18.81 -23.55 -25.60
N LEU A 88 17.53 -23.76 -25.92
CA LEU A 88 16.93 -25.08 -26.18
C LEU A 88 17.60 -25.88 -27.30
N HIS A 89 18.07 -25.21 -28.35
CA HIS A 89 18.76 -25.82 -29.50
C HIS A 89 20.02 -26.64 -29.14
N LYS A 90 20.50 -26.58 -27.89
CA LYS A 90 21.66 -27.32 -27.37
C LYS A 90 21.28 -28.67 -26.71
N PHE A 91 20.00 -29.03 -26.67
CA PHE A 91 19.47 -30.19 -25.95
C PHE A 91 18.67 -31.15 -26.86
N SER A 92 18.37 -32.36 -26.36
CA SER A 92 17.54 -33.33 -27.10
C SER A 92 16.13 -32.78 -27.34
N LEU A 93 15.42 -33.25 -28.38
CA LEU A 93 14.04 -32.80 -28.62
C LEU A 93 13.11 -33.08 -27.43
N GLU A 94 13.35 -34.17 -26.70
CA GLU A 94 12.63 -34.50 -25.46
C GLU A 94 12.90 -33.47 -24.34
N ASP A 95 14.17 -33.11 -24.11
CA ASP A 95 14.55 -32.03 -23.18
C ASP A 95 13.94 -30.67 -23.60
N GLN A 96 13.86 -30.41 -24.92
CA GLN A 96 13.33 -29.15 -25.46
C GLN A 96 11.83 -29.01 -25.17
N GLU A 97 11.02 -30.02 -25.50
CA GLU A 97 9.60 -29.99 -25.19
C GLU A 97 9.33 -30.04 -23.69
N LEU A 98 10.13 -30.77 -22.90
CA LEU A 98 10.04 -30.77 -21.44
C LEU A 98 10.27 -29.36 -20.86
N VAL A 99 11.33 -28.65 -21.28
CA VAL A 99 11.62 -27.31 -20.75
C VAL A 99 10.58 -26.28 -21.23
N LYS A 100 10.08 -26.37 -22.47
CA LYS A 100 8.95 -25.55 -22.92
C LYS A 100 7.70 -25.78 -22.07
N ALA A 101 7.34 -27.04 -21.82
CA ALA A 101 6.17 -27.40 -21.03
C ALA A 101 6.28 -26.93 -19.57
N ILE A 102 7.49 -26.91 -18.99
CA ILE A 102 7.71 -26.35 -17.66
C ILE A 102 7.54 -24.82 -17.68
N HIS A 103 8.16 -24.09 -18.62
CA HIS A 103 7.99 -22.63 -18.69
C HIS A 103 6.54 -22.20 -18.91
N ALA A 104 5.84 -22.83 -19.85
CA ALA A 104 4.43 -22.54 -20.12
C ALA A 104 3.52 -22.84 -18.91
N HIS A 105 3.80 -23.91 -18.17
CA HIS A 105 3.08 -24.24 -16.93
C HIS A 105 3.35 -23.21 -15.83
N LEU A 106 4.60 -22.75 -15.65
CA LEU A 106 4.96 -21.74 -14.65
C LEU A 106 4.36 -20.35 -14.97
N GLU A 107 4.34 -19.96 -16.25
CA GLU A 107 3.69 -18.75 -16.72
C GLU A 107 2.18 -18.78 -16.43
N LYS A 108 1.52 -19.87 -16.85
CA LYS A 108 0.07 -20.06 -16.71
C LYS A 108 -0.38 -20.22 -15.26
N HIS A 109 0.23 -21.13 -14.49
CA HIS A 109 -0.27 -21.59 -13.19
C HIS A 109 0.55 -21.11 -11.98
N GLY A 110 1.82 -20.73 -12.18
CA GLY A 110 2.79 -20.54 -11.08
C GLY A 110 3.36 -21.88 -10.57
N ASP A 111 3.77 -21.90 -9.30
CA ASP A 111 4.28 -23.11 -8.63
C ASP A 111 3.12 -24.08 -8.32
N ALA A 112 2.98 -25.14 -9.11
CA ALA A 112 1.76 -25.95 -9.18
C ALA A 112 2.03 -27.45 -9.37
N VAL A 113 0.99 -28.27 -9.13
CA VAL A 113 0.99 -29.72 -9.40
C VAL A 113 0.88 -29.95 -10.91
N LYS A 114 1.74 -30.83 -11.44
CA LYS A 114 1.72 -31.27 -12.84
C LYS A 114 1.23 -32.71 -13.01
N ASP A 115 1.64 -33.62 -12.11
CA ASP A 115 1.31 -35.05 -12.21
C ASP A 115 0.93 -35.64 -10.85
N VAL A 116 -0.10 -36.49 -10.83
CA VAL A 116 -0.47 -37.31 -9.68
C VAL A 116 -0.26 -38.79 -10.07
N ALA A 117 0.79 -39.41 -9.55
CA ALA A 117 1.23 -40.74 -9.95
C ALA A 117 0.60 -41.85 -9.09
N PHE A 118 0.26 -42.98 -9.72
CA PHE A 118 -0.38 -44.14 -9.08
C PHE A 118 0.47 -45.39 -9.25
N GLU A 119 0.84 -46.06 -8.15
CA GLU A 119 1.46 -47.40 -8.25
C GLU A 119 0.39 -48.44 -8.60
N VAL A 120 0.67 -49.27 -9.60
CA VAL A 120 -0.25 -50.27 -10.16
C VAL A 120 0.48 -51.59 -10.45
N ASP A 121 -0.26 -52.71 -10.40
CA ASP A 121 0.33 -54.04 -10.62
C ASP A 121 0.73 -54.32 -12.09
N SER A 122 0.06 -53.70 -13.08
CA SER A 122 0.45 -53.73 -14.50
C SER A 122 0.17 -52.40 -15.19
N VAL A 123 1.24 -51.66 -15.49
CA VAL A 123 1.15 -50.43 -16.29
C VAL A 123 0.66 -50.73 -17.72
N ASP A 124 1.03 -51.88 -18.30
CA ASP A 124 0.65 -52.22 -19.67
C ASP A 124 -0.85 -52.46 -19.82
N ASN A 125 -1.47 -53.21 -18.88
CA ASN A 125 -2.91 -53.50 -18.92
C ASN A 125 -3.73 -52.21 -18.79
N LEU A 126 -3.45 -51.43 -17.74
CA LEU A 126 -4.22 -50.24 -17.42
C LEU A 126 -4.03 -49.13 -18.47
N TYR A 127 -2.81 -48.92 -18.95
CA TYR A 127 -2.57 -47.95 -20.04
C TYR A 127 -3.31 -48.35 -21.33
N GLN A 128 -3.28 -49.63 -21.72
CA GLN A 128 -3.96 -50.09 -22.93
C GLN A 128 -5.48 -49.92 -22.82
N ALA A 129 -6.06 -50.26 -21.66
CA ALA A 129 -7.48 -50.05 -21.41
C ALA A 129 -7.85 -48.56 -21.40
N ALA A 130 -7.07 -47.72 -20.72
CA ALA A 130 -7.30 -46.28 -20.66
C ALA A 130 -7.31 -45.63 -22.05
N VAL A 131 -6.31 -45.93 -22.88
CA VAL A 131 -6.22 -45.39 -24.24
C VAL A 131 -7.31 -45.96 -25.15
N ALA A 132 -7.68 -47.24 -25.01
CA ALA A 132 -8.80 -47.83 -25.74
C ALA A 132 -10.14 -47.17 -25.39
N ASN A 133 -10.30 -46.75 -24.14
CA ASN A 133 -11.48 -46.04 -23.64
C ASN A 133 -11.38 -44.50 -23.76
N GLY A 134 -10.41 -43.98 -24.54
CA GLY A 134 -10.33 -42.58 -24.96
C GLY A 134 -9.30 -41.70 -24.26
N ALA A 135 -8.52 -42.22 -23.30
CA ALA A 135 -7.48 -41.43 -22.65
C ALA A 135 -6.38 -40.99 -23.62
N LYS A 136 -6.06 -39.70 -23.61
CA LYS A 136 -4.95 -39.13 -24.40
C LYS A 136 -3.61 -39.57 -23.81
N SER A 137 -2.92 -40.45 -24.52
CA SER A 137 -1.52 -40.80 -24.25
C SER A 137 -0.62 -39.57 -24.32
N ILE A 138 0.18 -39.37 -23.27
CA ILE A 138 1.31 -38.42 -23.25
C ILE A 138 2.64 -39.17 -23.40
N ARG A 139 2.79 -40.34 -22.76
CA ARG A 139 3.93 -41.25 -22.94
C ARG A 139 3.48 -42.70 -22.85
N GLN A 140 3.85 -43.50 -23.84
CA GLN A 140 3.60 -44.95 -23.85
C GLN A 140 4.37 -45.68 -22.72
N PRO A 141 4.00 -46.92 -22.35
CA PRO A 141 4.75 -47.74 -21.40
C PRO A 141 6.23 -47.85 -21.78
N THR A 142 7.10 -47.37 -20.89
CA THR A 142 8.55 -47.35 -21.07
C THR A 142 9.24 -47.92 -19.84
N ILE A 143 10.30 -48.72 -20.04
CA ILE A 143 11.11 -49.29 -18.96
C ILE A 143 12.36 -48.44 -18.77
N SER A 144 12.47 -47.84 -17.58
CA SER A 144 13.69 -47.20 -17.10
C SER A 144 14.45 -48.18 -16.20
N LYS A 145 15.79 -48.19 -16.26
CA LYS A 145 16.63 -49.17 -15.55
C LYS A 145 17.96 -48.55 -15.13
N ASP A 146 18.44 -48.92 -13.94
CA ASP A 146 19.83 -48.72 -13.54
C ASP A 146 20.40 -49.95 -12.78
N LYS A 147 21.25 -49.72 -11.78
CA LYS A 147 21.87 -50.75 -10.94
C LYS A 147 20.93 -51.32 -9.87
N ASP A 148 19.92 -50.57 -9.42
CA ASP A 148 19.08 -50.92 -8.28
C ASP A 148 17.74 -51.57 -8.71
N GLY A 149 17.55 -51.81 -10.01
CA GLY A 149 16.40 -52.51 -10.58
C GLY A 149 15.88 -51.84 -11.85
N TYR A 150 14.60 -52.08 -12.16
CA TYR A 150 13.90 -51.37 -13.23
C TYR A 150 12.51 -50.89 -12.79
N VAL A 151 12.03 -49.83 -13.43
CA VAL A 151 10.69 -49.25 -13.24
C VAL A 151 10.04 -49.10 -14.61
N LYS A 152 8.83 -49.63 -14.77
CA LYS A 152 7.99 -49.39 -15.96
C LYS A 152 7.00 -48.27 -15.65
N ALA A 153 6.86 -47.31 -16.57
CA ALA A 153 5.93 -46.20 -16.41
C ALA A 153 5.30 -45.74 -17.73
N ALA A 154 4.05 -45.29 -17.67
CA ALA A 154 3.32 -44.63 -18.76
C ALA A 154 2.69 -43.33 -18.25
N VAL A 155 2.35 -42.40 -19.13
CA VAL A 155 1.74 -41.11 -18.77
C VAL A 155 0.53 -40.82 -19.65
N ILE A 156 -0.58 -40.48 -19.02
CA ILE A 156 -1.85 -40.09 -19.68
C ILE A 156 -2.29 -38.70 -19.20
N GLN A 157 -3.04 -37.99 -20.05
CA GLN A 157 -3.67 -36.72 -19.70
C GLN A 157 -4.98 -36.97 -18.95
N THR A 158 -5.25 -36.18 -17.90
CA THR A 158 -6.58 -36.03 -17.27
C THR A 158 -7.07 -34.58 -17.45
N TYR A 159 -7.76 -33.98 -16.49
CA TYR A 159 -8.25 -32.61 -16.54
C TYR A 159 -7.16 -31.54 -16.73
N GLY A 160 -7.54 -30.46 -17.44
CA GLY A 160 -6.67 -29.30 -17.68
C GLY A 160 -5.29 -29.69 -18.21
N ASP A 161 -4.25 -29.17 -17.55
CA ASP A 161 -2.86 -29.54 -17.81
C ASP A 161 -2.34 -30.69 -16.93
N THR A 162 -3.17 -31.34 -16.11
CA THR A 162 -2.75 -32.38 -15.15
C THR A 162 -2.58 -33.75 -15.83
N THR A 163 -1.52 -34.49 -15.48
CA THR A 163 -1.27 -35.85 -15.96
C THR A 163 -1.31 -36.90 -14.85
N HIS A 164 -1.46 -38.17 -15.23
CA HIS A 164 -1.22 -39.31 -14.35
C HIS A 164 -0.08 -40.16 -14.89
N THR A 165 0.96 -40.32 -14.08
CA THR A 165 1.99 -41.35 -14.28
C THR A 165 1.55 -42.65 -13.64
N LEU A 166 1.24 -43.65 -14.47
CA LEU A 166 1.03 -45.03 -14.03
C LEU A 166 2.40 -45.69 -13.85
N ILE A 167 2.66 -46.33 -12.70
CA ILE A 167 4.00 -46.84 -12.38
C ILE A 167 3.99 -48.25 -11.75
N GLU A 168 4.94 -49.09 -12.19
CA GLU A 168 5.17 -50.45 -11.71
C GLU A 168 6.55 -50.50 -11.05
N ARG A 169 6.56 -50.56 -9.70
CA ARG A 169 7.79 -50.42 -8.88
C ARG A 169 8.33 -51.70 -8.26
N SER A 170 7.59 -52.80 -8.35
CA SER A 170 7.86 -54.09 -7.67
C SER A 170 9.27 -54.68 -7.89
N SER A 171 9.99 -54.21 -8.93
CA SER A 171 11.34 -54.65 -9.32
C SER A 171 12.42 -53.56 -9.16
N TYR A 172 12.21 -52.57 -8.29
CA TYR A 172 13.16 -51.48 -8.02
C TYR A 172 13.43 -51.27 -6.52
N LEU A 173 14.73 -51.15 -6.17
CA LEU A 173 15.22 -50.95 -4.80
C LEU A 173 16.01 -49.64 -4.61
N GLY A 174 16.03 -48.76 -5.63
CA GLY A 174 16.70 -47.46 -5.57
C GLY A 174 15.86 -46.40 -4.83
N ALA A 175 16.51 -45.34 -4.36
CA ALA A 175 15.90 -44.37 -3.44
C ALA A 175 14.65 -43.63 -3.98
N PHE A 176 14.53 -43.48 -5.31
CA PHE A 176 13.30 -43.01 -5.94
C PHE A 176 13.08 -43.57 -7.36
N LEU A 177 13.82 -43.13 -8.36
CA LEU A 177 13.66 -43.54 -9.77
C LEU A 177 15.02 -43.64 -10.48
N PRO A 178 15.13 -44.46 -11.54
CA PRO A 178 16.33 -44.52 -12.35
C PRO A 178 16.80 -43.15 -12.85
N GLY A 179 18.09 -42.87 -12.65
CA GLY A 179 18.69 -41.57 -13.00
C GLY A 179 18.52 -40.46 -11.96
N PHE A 180 17.92 -40.74 -10.80
CA PHE A 180 18.06 -39.93 -9.59
C PHE A 180 19.18 -40.47 -8.70
N ARG A 181 20.01 -39.59 -8.14
CA ARG A 181 20.99 -39.94 -7.10
C ARG A 181 20.27 -39.99 -5.75
N PRO A 182 20.53 -40.97 -4.86
CA PRO A 182 20.10 -40.89 -3.47
C PRO A 182 20.67 -39.64 -2.80
N GLU A 183 19.89 -39.01 -1.95
CA GLU A 183 20.34 -37.88 -1.13
C GLU A 183 20.29 -38.29 0.34
N THR A 184 21.40 -38.11 1.05
CA THR A 184 21.54 -38.49 2.47
C THR A 184 21.93 -37.30 3.35
N SER A 185 21.91 -36.09 2.80
CA SER A 185 22.19 -34.86 3.53
C SER A 185 20.91 -34.34 4.22
N GLN A 186 20.77 -34.66 5.51
CA GLN A 186 19.74 -34.03 6.34
C GLN A 186 20.04 -32.54 6.54
N ASP A 187 18.99 -31.72 6.49
CA ASP A 187 19.09 -30.29 6.74
C ASP A 187 19.47 -30.03 8.21
N PRO A 188 20.54 -29.27 8.52
CA PRO A 188 20.94 -28.98 9.90
C PRO A 188 19.84 -28.33 10.76
N ALA A 189 18.88 -27.62 10.15
CA ALA A 189 17.77 -27.01 10.86
C ALA A 189 16.81 -28.05 11.49
N ASN A 190 16.61 -29.21 10.83
CA ASN A 190 15.72 -30.27 11.34
C ASN A 190 16.17 -30.88 12.69
N ARG A 191 17.39 -30.55 13.17
CA ARG A 191 17.86 -30.91 14.52
C ARG A 191 17.20 -30.10 15.65
N TYR A 192 16.62 -28.94 15.32
CA TYR A 192 16.04 -27.99 16.26
C TYR A 192 14.53 -27.77 16.06
N LEU A 193 13.94 -28.42 15.05
CA LEU A 193 12.53 -28.30 14.71
C LEU A 193 11.77 -29.56 15.13
N PRO A 194 10.54 -29.45 15.68
CA PRO A 194 9.79 -30.60 16.17
C PRO A 194 9.42 -31.54 15.01
N LYS A 195 9.26 -32.84 15.29
CA LYS A 195 8.95 -33.84 14.26
C LYS A 195 7.47 -33.78 13.84
N ILE A 196 7.21 -34.05 12.57
CA ILE A 196 5.85 -34.25 12.03
C ILE A 196 5.84 -35.63 11.41
N SER A 197 4.92 -36.49 11.85
CA SER A 197 4.66 -37.80 11.24
C SER A 197 3.52 -37.66 10.24
N LEU A 198 3.76 -38.01 8.98
CA LEU A 198 2.73 -38.21 7.98
C LEU A 198 2.80 -39.68 7.54
N GLU A 199 1.65 -40.30 7.30
CA GLU A 199 1.57 -41.68 6.78
C GLU A 199 1.71 -41.68 5.27
N ALA A 200 0.70 -41.16 4.57
CA ALA A 200 0.50 -41.28 3.14
C ALA A 200 -0.40 -40.15 2.62
N ILE A 201 -0.49 -40.02 1.29
CA ILE A 201 -1.51 -39.19 0.66
C ILE A 201 -2.86 -39.91 0.82
N ASP A 202 -3.86 -39.20 1.33
CA ASP A 202 -5.22 -39.73 1.51
C ASP A 202 -6.06 -39.54 0.25
N HIS A 203 -6.01 -38.32 -0.31
CA HIS A 203 -6.70 -37.95 -1.55
C HIS A 203 -6.09 -36.69 -2.19
N CYS A 204 -6.38 -36.44 -3.47
CA CYS A 204 -6.03 -35.22 -4.19
C CYS A 204 -7.26 -34.65 -4.90
N VAL A 205 -7.53 -33.36 -4.76
CA VAL A 205 -8.76 -32.72 -5.24
C VAL A 205 -8.53 -31.94 -6.52
N GLY A 206 -9.33 -32.19 -7.56
CA GLY A 206 -9.25 -31.53 -8.87
C GLY A 206 -10.41 -30.56 -9.11
N ASN A 207 -10.12 -29.26 -9.22
CA ASN A 207 -11.09 -28.24 -9.60
C ASN A 207 -11.19 -28.14 -11.13
N GLN A 208 -12.42 -27.98 -11.63
CA GLN A 208 -12.80 -27.84 -13.04
C GLN A 208 -13.53 -26.50 -13.26
N ASP A 209 -13.72 -26.09 -14.51
CA ASP A 209 -14.55 -24.93 -14.84
C ASP A 209 -16.07 -25.27 -14.80
N TRP A 210 -16.93 -24.30 -15.11
CA TRP A 210 -18.38 -24.42 -15.11
C TRP A 210 -18.90 -25.55 -16.02
N ASP A 211 -19.66 -26.47 -15.41
CA ASP A 211 -20.30 -27.63 -16.05
C ASP A 211 -19.29 -28.66 -16.66
N GLU A 212 -18.01 -28.64 -16.27
CA GLU A 212 -16.96 -29.60 -16.70
C GLU A 212 -16.79 -30.85 -15.79
N MET A 213 -17.33 -30.87 -14.56
CA MET A 213 -17.10 -31.96 -13.58
C MET A 213 -17.55 -33.33 -14.10
N GLU A 214 -18.70 -33.37 -14.78
CA GLU A 214 -19.30 -34.62 -15.26
C GLU A 214 -18.45 -35.29 -16.35
N ASP A 215 -17.93 -34.53 -17.33
CA ASP A 215 -17.03 -35.06 -18.36
C ASP A 215 -15.73 -35.64 -17.76
N VAL A 216 -15.24 -35.02 -16.68
CA VAL A 216 -14.06 -35.50 -15.94
C VAL A 216 -14.39 -36.76 -15.11
N CYS A 217 -15.54 -36.82 -14.45
CA CYS A 217 -15.99 -38.04 -13.77
C CYS A 217 -16.14 -39.21 -14.75
N ASP A 218 -16.77 -38.96 -15.89
CA ASP A 218 -16.92 -39.91 -16.99
C ASP A 218 -15.57 -40.37 -17.57
N TYR A 219 -14.54 -39.50 -17.59
CA TYR A 219 -13.16 -39.91 -17.90
C TYR A 219 -12.63 -40.91 -16.85
N TYR A 220 -12.77 -40.63 -15.56
CA TYR A 220 -12.26 -41.52 -14.50
C TYR A 220 -12.97 -42.88 -14.52
N GLU A 221 -14.29 -42.92 -14.77
CA GLU A 221 -15.03 -44.16 -14.95
C GLU A 221 -14.53 -44.96 -16.17
N LYS A 222 -14.48 -44.33 -17.34
CA LYS A 222 -14.22 -45.03 -18.61
C LYS A 222 -12.74 -45.39 -18.77
N ALA A 223 -11.83 -44.46 -18.52
CA ALA A 223 -10.39 -44.67 -18.73
C ALA A 223 -9.71 -45.44 -17.60
N LEU A 224 -10.11 -45.20 -16.34
CA LEU A 224 -9.42 -45.73 -15.17
C LEU A 224 -10.23 -46.77 -14.39
N GLY A 225 -11.49 -47.03 -14.79
CA GLY A 225 -12.36 -47.97 -14.08
C GLY A 225 -12.72 -47.51 -12.67
N PHE A 226 -12.60 -46.22 -12.38
CA PHE A 226 -13.01 -45.67 -11.09
C PHE A 226 -14.55 -45.69 -10.99
N HIS A 227 -15.07 -45.55 -9.78
CA HIS A 227 -16.50 -45.39 -9.53
C HIS A 227 -16.76 -44.12 -8.73
N ARG A 228 -17.97 -43.58 -8.85
CA ARG A 228 -18.46 -42.48 -8.00
C ARG A 228 -18.69 -43.03 -6.59
N PHE A 229 -17.75 -42.79 -5.69
CA PHE A 229 -17.77 -43.23 -4.30
C PHE A 229 -18.72 -42.37 -3.45
N TRP A 230 -18.76 -41.07 -3.74
CA TRP A 230 -19.59 -40.08 -3.05
C TRP A 230 -19.89 -38.90 -3.99
N SER A 231 -20.99 -38.18 -3.76
CA SER A 231 -21.40 -37.03 -4.57
C SER A 231 -22.27 -36.07 -3.77
N VAL A 232 -22.11 -34.77 -3.98
CA VAL A 232 -22.91 -33.71 -3.31
C VAL A 232 -23.27 -32.60 -4.30
N ASP A 233 -24.50 -32.10 -4.19
CA ASP A 233 -25.03 -31.02 -5.04
C ASP A 233 -25.07 -29.66 -4.33
N ASP A 234 -25.51 -28.64 -5.08
CA ASP A 234 -25.61 -27.24 -4.67
C ASP A 234 -26.63 -26.94 -3.56
N LYS A 235 -27.46 -27.92 -3.16
CA LYS A 235 -28.46 -27.79 -2.09
C LYS A 235 -27.93 -28.35 -0.78
N ASP A 236 -27.11 -29.39 -0.87
CA ASP A 236 -26.43 -30.00 0.28
C ASP A 236 -25.12 -29.26 0.63
N ILE A 237 -24.40 -28.71 -0.37
CA ILE A 237 -23.25 -27.80 -0.19
C ILE A 237 -23.57 -26.39 -0.70
N CYS A 238 -24.04 -25.54 0.22
CA CYS A 238 -24.07 -24.09 0.05
C CYS A 238 -23.88 -23.33 1.39
N THR A 239 -23.20 -22.19 1.31
CA THR A 239 -23.21 -21.18 2.38
C THR A 239 -24.41 -20.25 2.18
N GLU A 240 -24.42 -19.05 2.77
CA GLU A 240 -25.36 -18.01 2.35
C GLU A 240 -24.94 -17.33 1.02
N TYR A 241 -23.69 -17.53 0.56
CA TYR A 241 -23.05 -16.72 -0.47
C TYR A 241 -22.46 -17.50 -1.65
N SER A 242 -21.82 -18.65 -1.46
CA SER A 242 -21.31 -19.50 -2.56
C SER A 242 -21.76 -20.96 -2.45
N ALA A 243 -21.52 -21.72 -3.52
CA ALA A 243 -21.78 -23.14 -3.62
C ALA A 243 -20.76 -23.80 -4.57
N LEU A 244 -20.68 -25.13 -4.51
CA LEU A 244 -20.07 -25.98 -5.52
C LEU A 244 -20.86 -27.29 -5.68
N LYS A 245 -20.51 -28.09 -6.68
CA LYS A 245 -20.82 -29.53 -6.70
C LYS A 245 -19.51 -30.30 -6.55
N SER A 246 -19.55 -31.50 -5.97
CA SER A 246 -18.38 -32.36 -5.83
C SER A 246 -18.74 -33.82 -6.04
N VAL A 247 -17.89 -34.56 -6.76
CA VAL A 247 -18.01 -36.01 -6.97
C VAL A 247 -16.66 -36.66 -6.69
N VAL A 248 -16.64 -37.65 -5.79
CA VAL A 248 -15.44 -38.41 -5.45
C VAL A 248 -15.32 -39.63 -6.34
N MET A 249 -14.35 -39.59 -7.25
CA MET A 249 -13.97 -40.74 -8.06
C MET A 249 -13.00 -41.62 -7.27
N SER A 250 -13.23 -42.93 -7.18
CA SER A 250 -12.34 -43.84 -6.47
C SER A 250 -12.00 -45.11 -7.26
N SER A 251 -10.76 -45.57 -7.12
CA SER A 251 -10.28 -46.85 -7.67
C SER A 251 -11.17 -48.03 -7.27
N PRO A 252 -11.24 -49.13 -8.06
CA PRO A 252 -12.04 -50.33 -7.73
C PRO A 252 -11.85 -50.94 -6.34
N ASN A 253 -10.69 -50.69 -5.71
CA ASN A 253 -10.31 -51.16 -4.38
C ASN A 253 -10.15 -50.02 -3.35
N GLU A 254 -10.70 -48.84 -3.64
CA GLU A 254 -10.78 -47.65 -2.78
C GLU A 254 -9.45 -47.03 -2.26
N VAL A 255 -8.28 -47.52 -2.68
CA VAL A 255 -6.97 -47.01 -2.22
C VAL A 255 -6.55 -45.66 -2.84
N VAL A 256 -7.18 -45.24 -3.94
CA VAL A 256 -7.04 -43.91 -4.54
C VAL A 256 -8.40 -43.23 -4.55
N LYS A 257 -8.45 -41.94 -4.16
CA LYS A 257 -9.68 -41.14 -4.12
C LYS A 257 -9.42 -39.73 -4.67
N MET A 258 -10.11 -39.36 -5.75
CA MET A 258 -9.98 -38.08 -6.44
C MET A 258 -11.32 -37.33 -6.40
N PRO A 259 -11.57 -36.46 -5.41
CA PRO A 259 -12.68 -35.51 -5.47
C PRO A 259 -12.52 -34.54 -6.64
N ILE A 260 -13.55 -34.43 -7.47
CA ILE A 260 -13.64 -33.53 -8.61
C ILE A 260 -14.70 -32.47 -8.28
N ASN A 261 -14.38 -31.19 -8.45
CA ASN A 261 -15.26 -30.07 -8.11
C ASN A 261 -15.54 -29.18 -9.32
N GLU A 262 -16.74 -28.60 -9.41
CA GLU A 262 -17.05 -27.47 -10.30
C GLU A 262 -17.80 -26.35 -9.54
N PRO A 263 -17.75 -25.09 -10.03
CA PRO A 263 -18.52 -24.00 -9.45
C PRO A 263 -20.03 -24.27 -9.44
N ALA A 264 -20.73 -23.70 -8.45
CA ALA A 264 -22.21 -23.66 -8.44
C ALA A 264 -22.71 -22.26 -8.06
N LYS A 265 -23.98 -21.98 -8.41
CA LYS A 265 -24.51 -20.60 -8.50
C LYS A 265 -24.83 -20.00 -7.13
N GLY A 266 -23.88 -19.24 -6.59
CA GLY A 266 -24.02 -18.45 -5.38
C GLY A 266 -24.66 -17.06 -5.57
N LYS A 267 -24.63 -16.27 -4.49
CA LYS A 267 -24.76 -14.80 -4.50
C LYS A 267 -23.42 -14.09 -4.75
N LYS A 268 -22.30 -14.80 -4.56
CA LYS A 268 -20.92 -14.41 -4.84
C LYS A 268 -20.27 -15.44 -5.79
N GLN A 269 -19.09 -15.10 -6.29
CA GLN A 269 -18.17 -16.01 -6.98
C GLN A 269 -17.90 -17.27 -6.14
N SER A 270 -17.70 -18.42 -6.77
CA SER A 270 -17.31 -19.65 -6.05
C SER A 270 -15.80 -19.67 -5.79
N GLN A 271 -15.35 -20.25 -4.68
CA GLN A 271 -13.91 -20.51 -4.45
C GLN A 271 -13.29 -21.45 -5.51
N ILE A 272 -14.11 -22.20 -6.24
CA ILE A 272 -13.69 -23.04 -7.37
C ILE A 272 -13.45 -22.20 -8.62
N GLU A 273 -14.26 -21.15 -8.80
CA GLU A 273 -14.15 -20.15 -9.87
C GLU A 273 -12.94 -19.24 -9.62
N GLU A 274 -12.72 -18.79 -8.37
CA GLU A 274 -11.48 -18.11 -7.96
C GLU A 274 -10.23 -18.96 -8.24
N TYR A 275 -10.27 -20.26 -7.91
CA TYR A 275 -9.16 -21.17 -8.25
C TYR A 275 -8.93 -21.20 -9.76
N VAL A 276 -9.98 -21.34 -10.57
CA VAL A 276 -9.88 -21.43 -12.03
C VAL A 276 -9.31 -20.13 -12.63
N ASP A 277 -9.73 -18.96 -12.13
CA ASP A 277 -9.20 -17.66 -12.54
C ASP A 277 -7.68 -17.55 -12.26
N PHE A 278 -7.25 -17.79 -11.02
CA PHE A 278 -5.85 -17.62 -10.62
C PHE A 278 -4.94 -18.76 -11.06
N TYR A 279 -5.47 -19.96 -11.33
CA TYR A 279 -4.73 -21.08 -11.93
C TYR A 279 -4.72 -21.03 -13.46
N GLY A 280 -5.67 -20.34 -14.11
CA GLY A 280 -5.85 -20.34 -15.55
C GLY A 280 -6.47 -21.64 -16.09
N GLY A 281 -7.46 -22.20 -15.40
CA GLY A 281 -8.20 -23.41 -15.80
C GLY A 281 -8.22 -24.53 -14.75
N ALA A 282 -8.55 -25.75 -15.20
CA ALA A 282 -8.66 -26.93 -14.34
C ALA A 282 -7.30 -27.45 -13.81
N GLY A 283 -7.27 -27.91 -12.55
CA GLY A 283 -6.05 -28.34 -11.86
C GLY A 283 -6.27 -28.90 -10.46
N VAL A 284 -5.18 -29.31 -9.79
CA VAL A 284 -5.24 -29.81 -8.39
C VAL A 284 -5.31 -28.65 -7.41
N GLN A 285 -6.38 -28.60 -6.61
CA GLN A 285 -6.61 -27.60 -5.56
C GLN A 285 -5.91 -27.95 -4.26
N HIS A 286 -6.02 -29.19 -3.80
CA HIS A 286 -5.34 -29.60 -2.56
C HIS A 286 -4.98 -31.08 -2.52
N ILE A 287 -4.04 -31.39 -1.63
CA ILE A 287 -3.55 -32.73 -1.34
C ILE A 287 -3.77 -32.97 0.15
N ALA A 288 -4.48 -34.05 0.49
CA ALA A 288 -4.70 -34.45 1.87
C ALA A 288 -3.62 -35.43 2.33
N LEU A 289 -2.98 -35.12 3.44
CA LEU A 289 -1.86 -35.88 4.01
C LEU A 289 -2.31 -36.50 5.33
N ARG A 290 -2.39 -37.84 5.36
CA ARG A 290 -2.88 -38.56 6.53
C ARG A 290 -1.82 -38.62 7.63
N THR A 291 -2.27 -38.57 8.88
CA THR A 291 -1.44 -38.73 10.08
C THR A 291 -2.17 -39.59 11.11
N ASP A 292 -1.42 -40.21 12.01
CA ASP A 292 -1.88 -41.01 13.15
C ASP A 292 -2.10 -40.18 14.42
N ASP A 293 -1.52 -38.98 14.48
CA ASP A 293 -1.67 -38.00 15.57
C ASP A 293 -1.76 -36.57 15.01
N ILE A 294 -2.97 -36.14 14.67
CA ILE A 294 -3.24 -34.80 14.14
C ILE A 294 -2.94 -33.68 15.16
N ILE A 295 -3.03 -33.97 16.46
CA ILE A 295 -2.76 -33.02 17.54
C ILE A 295 -1.27 -32.67 17.52
N SER A 296 -0.39 -33.68 17.52
CA SER A 296 1.06 -33.48 17.37
C SER A 296 1.42 -32.91 16.00
N ALA A 297 0.81 -33.40 14.91
CA ALA A 297 1.11 -32.93 13.56
C ALA A 297 0.82 -31.43 13.40
N ILE A 298 -0.40 -30.98 13.72
CA ILE A 298 -0.81 -29.57 13.63
C ILE A 298 0.00 -28.70 14.58
N THR A 299 0.23 -29.14 15.83
CA THR A 299 1.08 -28.41 16.79
C THR A 299 2.48 -28.18 16.22
N ASN A 300 3.09 -29.21 15.64
CA ASN A 300 4.47 -29.15 15.15
C ASN A 300 4.60 -28.45 13.79
N LEU A 301 3.56 -28.50 12.95
CA LEU A 301 3.42 -27.69 11.74
C LEU A 301 3.30 -26.19 12.08
N ARG A 302 2.41 -25.82 13.02
CA ARG A 302 2.28 -24.44 13.53
C ARG A 302 3.58 -23.95 14.17
N ALA A 303 4.25 -24.77 14.98
CA ALA A 303 5.55 -24.45 15.57
C ALA A 303 6.68 -24.28 14.54
N ARG A 304 6.59 -24.94 13.37
CA ARG A 304 7.46 -24.70 12.21
C ARG A 304 7.04 -23.52 11.35
N GLY A 305 5.94 -22.84 11.67
CA GLY A 305 5.43 -21.67 10.95
C GLY A 305 4.63 -21.99 9.69
N VAL A 306 3.86 -23.09 9.70
CA VAL A 306 2.78 -23.32 8.73
C VAL A 306 1.52 -22.61 9.21
N GLU A 307 0.89 -21.82 8.33
CA GLU A 307 -0.40 -21.17 8.59
C GLU A 307 -1.57 -22.07 8.18
N PHE A 308 -2.64 -22.01 8.98
CA PHE A 308 -3.89 -22.76 8.79
C PHE A 308 -5.08 -21.80 8.82
N ILE A 309 -6.21 -22.22 8.23
CA ILE A 309 -7.47 -21.48 8.28
C ILE A 309 -7.98 -21.32 9.73
N LYS A 310 -8.84 -20.33 9.98
CA LYS A 310 -9.44 -20.07 11.30
C LYS A 310 -10.90 -20.49 11.40
N VAL A 311 -11.19 -21.35 12.39
CA VAL A 311 -12.51 -21.90 12.68
C VAL A 311 -13.14 -21.13 13.86
N PRO A 312 -14.38 -20.63 13.75
CA PRO A 312 -15.00 -19.84 14.81
C PRO A 312 -15.43 -20.71 16.01
N GLU A 313 -15.32 -20.19 17.25
CA GLU A 313 -15.70 -20.93 18.47
C GLU A 313 -17.12 -21.51 18.43
N THR A 314 -18.04 -20.84 17.75
CA THR A 314 -19.45 -21.26 17.57
C THR A 314 -19.60 -22.61 16.84
N TYR A 315 -18.61 -23.01 16.04
CA TYR A 315 -18.55 -24.34 15.43
C TYR A 315 -18.40 -25.43 16.50
N TYR A 316 -17.43 -25.30 17.42
CA TYR A 316 -17.20 -26.25 18.51
C TYR A 316 -18.38 -26.30 19.46
N ASP A 317 -18.94 -25.13 19.74
CA ASP A 317 -20.15 -24.98 20.54
C ASP A 317 -21.34 -25.78 19.94
N SER A 318 -21.44 -25.84 18.60
CA SER A 318 -22.40 -26.69 17.88
C SER A 318 -21.98 -28.17 17.88
N MET A 319 -20.70 -28.46 17.60
CA MET A 319 -20.16 -29.81 17.48
C MET A 319 -20.25 -30.60 18.79
N GLN A 320 -19.93 -29.97 19.92
CA GLN A 320 -20.06 -30.58 21.24
C GLN A 320 -21.53 -30.93 21.56
N LYS A 321 -22.51 -30.25 20.95
CA LYS A 321 -23.94 -30.60 21.05
C LYS A 321 -24.29 -31.74 20.09
N ARG A 322 -23.71 -31.79 18.88
CA ARG A 322 -23.84 -32.92 17.92
C ARG A 322 -23.30 -34.23 18.51
N LEU A 323 -22.05 -34.25 18.99
CA LEU A 323 -21.39 -35.44 19.55
C LEU A 323 -22.18 -36.03 20.73
N ARG A 324 -22.56 -35.19 21.71
CA ARG A 324 -23.40 -35.62 22.86
C ARG A 324 -24.80 -36.11 22.46
N ALA A 325 -25.35 -35.67 21.32
CA ALA A 325 -26.62 -36.16 20.81
C ALA A 325 -26.49 -37.49 20.04
N ALA A 326 -25.32 -37.77 19.47
CA ALA A 326 -24.99 -39.05 18.85
C ALA A 326 -24.51 -40.11 19.87
N GLY A 327 -24.00 -39.67 21.02
CA GLY A 327 -23.36 -40.56 21.99
C GLY A 327 -21.93 -40.95 21.62
N LEU A 328 -21.30 -40.19 20.72
CA LEU A 328 -19.93 -40.42 20.27
C LEU A 328 -18.93 -39.67 21.16
N GLU A 329 -17.93 -40.39 21.66
CA GLU A 329 -16.78 -39.85 22.37
C GLU A 329 -15.55 -39.87 21.45
N LEU A 330 -14.68 -38.85 21.56
CA LEU A 330 -13.44 -38.77 20.81
C LEU A 330 -12.29 -39.33 21.67
N ASN A 331 -11.29 -39.94 21.02
CA ASN A 331 -10.04 -40.37 21.66
C ASN A 331 -9.16 -39.17 22.04
N GLU A 332 -9.18 -38.13 21.21
CA GLU A 332 -8.42 -36.88 21.37
C GLU A 332 -9.21 -35.85 22.20
N ASP A 333 -8.51 -35.00 22.94
CA ASP A 333 -9.15 -34.00 23.81
C ASP A 333 -9.88 -32.90 23.02
N PHE A 334 -11.14 -32.65 23.37
CA PHE A 334 -12.03 -31.76 22.62
C PHE A 334 -11.62 -30.28 22.70
N GLU A 335 -11.10 -29.81 23.83
CA GLU A 335 -10.64 -28.41 23.93
C GLU A 335 -9.30 -28.24 23.20
N THR A 336 -8.42 -29.25 23.22
CA THR A 336 -7.18 -29.26 22.43
C THR A 336 -7.44 -29.26 20.91
N ILE A 337 -8.44 -30.02 20.43
CA ILE A 337 -8.92 -29.96 19.03
C ILE A 337 -9.34 -28.52 18.67
N LYS A 338 -10.14 -27.88 19.54
CA LYS A 338 -10.65 -26.52 19.38
C LYS A 338 -9.54 -25.48 19.36
N ASP A 339 -8.60 -25.52 20.30
CA ASP A 339 -7.48 -24.57 20.40
C ASP A 339 -6.53 -24.65 19.20
N LEU A 340 -6.47 -25.82 18.54
CA LEU A 340 -5.71 -26.05 17.29
C LEU A 340 -6.51 -25.72 16.01
N ASP A 341 -7.73 -25.20 16.10
CA ASP A 341 -8.69 -24.96 15.01
C ASP A 341 -9.11 -26.22 14.21
N ILE A 342 -8.96 -27.44 14.74
CA ILE A 342 -9.21 -28.70 14.00
C ILE A 342 -10.72 -29.00 13.85
N LEU A 343 -11.16 -29.31 12.63
CA LEU A 343 -12.54 -29.68 12.32
C LEU A 343 -12.81 -31.17 12.60
N ILE A 344 -14.01 -31.48 13.10
CA ILE A 344 -14.53 -32.82 13.41
C ILE A 344 -15.78 -33.08 12.57
N ASP A 345 -15.83 -34.17 11.80
CA ASP A 345 -17.12 -34.71 11.33
C ASP A 345 -17.22 -36.20 11.65
N PHE A 346 -18.43 -36.77 11.67
CA PHE A 346 -18.64 -38.13 12.16
C PHE A 346 -19.90 -38.78 11.58
N ASP A 347 -19.91 -40.11 11.58
CA ASP A 347 -21.04 -40.96 11.19
C ASP A 347 -21.35 -42.01 12.29
N GLU A 348 -22.02 -43.12 11.93
CA GLU A 348 -22.34 -44.21 12.86
C GLU A 348 -21.18 -45.20 13.08
N GLY A 349 -20.11 -45.13 12.28
CA GLY A 349 -18.94 -46.02 12.34
C GLY A 349 -17.70 -45.37 12.97
N GLY A 350 -17.54 -44.05 12.82
CA GLY A 350 -16.36 -43.34 13.32
C GLY A 350 -16.39 -41.83 13.11
N TYR A 351 -15.21 -41.20 13.18
CA TYR A 351 -15.05 -39.77 12.96
C TYR A 351 -13.77 -39.41 12.19
N LEU A 352 -13.80 -38.19 11.65
CA LEU A 352 -12.76 -37.56 10.86
C LEU A 352 -12.28 -36.30 11.57
N LEU A 353 -10.97 -36.18 11.75
CA LEU A 353 -10.33 -34.93 12.14
C LEU A 353 -9.59 -34.37 10.93
N GLN A 354 -9.76 -33.07 10.64
CA GLN A 354 -9.10 -32.43 9.51
C GLN A 354 -8.77 -30.95 9.78
N LEU A 355 -7.70 -30.46 9.17
CA LEU A 355 -7.42 -29.02 9.10
C LEU A 355 -6.61 -28.66 7.86
N PHE A 356 -6.97 -27.53 7.25
CA PHE A 356 -6.42 -27.05 5.99
C PHE A 356 -5.42 -25.91 6.22
N THR A 357 -4.28 -25.98 5.55
CA THR A 357 -3.34 -24.85 5.49
C THR A 357 -3.98 -23.67 4.75
N LYS A 358 -3.39 -22.49 4.89
CA LYS A 358 -3.55 -21.47 3.84
C LYS A 358 -2.93 -21.95 2.52
N HIS A 359 -3.18 -21.22 1.44
CA HIS A 359 -2.47 -21.41 0.17
C HIS A 359 -0.95 -21.41 0.39
N LEU A 360 -0.24 -22.31 -0.30
CA LEU A 360 1.21 -22.43 -0.17
C LEU A 360 1.98 -21.33 -0.93
N MET A 361 1.30 -20.64 -1.83
CA MET A 361 1.81 -19.60 -2.73
C MET A 361 0.89 -18.37 -2.65
N ASP A 362 1.32 -17.23 -3.20
CA ASP A 362 0.53 -15.98 -3.19
C ASP A 362 -0.74 -16.06 -4.06
N ARG A 363 -0.74 -16.91 -5.10
CA ARG A 363 -1.95 -17.24 -5.86
C ARG A 363 -2.88 -18.12 -4.99
N PRO A 364 -4.20 -17.86 -4.92
CA PRO A 364 -5.16 -18.67 -4.17
C PRO A 364 -5.48 -20.00 -4.87
N THR A 365 -4.46 -20.83 -5.07
CA THR A 365 -4.56 -22.08 -5.83
C THR A 365 -4.35 -23.30 -4.94
N VAL A 366 -3.10 -23.69 -4.66
CA VAL A 366 -2.80 -24.97 -4.01
C VAL A 366 -2.61 -24.85 -2.49
N PHE A 367 -3.36 -25.65 -1.72
CA PHE A 367 -3.20 -25.81 -0.27
C PHE A 367 -3.08 -27.30 0.14
N ILE A 368 -2.90 -27.57 1.43
CA ILE A 368 -2.74 -28.91 2.01
C ILE A 368 -3.80 -29.14 3.08
N GLU A 369 -4.41 -30.32 3.10
CA GLU A 369 -5.17 -30.83 4.24
C GLU A 369 -4.27 -31.76 5.07
N ILE A 370 -4.34 -31.66 6.40
CA ILE A 370 -3.85 -32.69 7.32
C ILE A 370 -5.08 -33.40 7.88
N ILE A 371 -5.11 -34.73 7.76
CA ILE A 371 -6.31 -35.54 8.01
C ILE A 371 -5.99 -36.75 8.90
N GLN A 372 -6.89 -37.11 9.81
CA GLN A 372 -6.82 -38.32 10.63
C GLN A 372 -8.19 -39.01 10.64
N ARG A 373 -8.19 -40.33 10.37
CA ARG A 373 -9.40 -41.15 10.15
C ARG A 373 -9.58 -42.18 11.27
N ASN A 374 -10.49 -41.92 12.20
CA ASN A 374 -10.80 -42.83 13.30
C ASN A 374 -12.05 -43.64 12.93
N ASN A 375 -11.87 -44.74 12.19
CA ASN A 375 -12.91 -45.60 11.61
C ASN A 375 -13.86 -44.94 10.59
N PHE A 376 -13.43 -43.85 9.92
CA PHE A 376 -14.26 -43.06 9.01
C PHE A 376 -13.74 -43.06 7.56
N SER A 377 -14.56 -43.51 6.61
CA SER A 377 -14.21 -43.62 5.18
C SER A 377 -14.70 -42.47 4.30
N GLY A 378 -15.62 -41.64 4.78
CA GLY A 378 -16.19 -40.50 4.04
C GLY A 378 -15.27 -39.27 3.96
N PHE A 379 -15.84 -38.13 3.55
CA PHE A 379 -15.11 -36.88 3.30
C PHE A 379 -15.47 -35.72 4.24
N GLY A 380 -16.27 -35.96 5.27
CA GLY A 380 -16.65 -34.93 6.24
C GLY A 380 -17.73 -33.98 5.72
N ALA A 381 -18.84 -34.54 5.21
CA ALA A 381 -20.01 -33.83 4.70
C ALA A 381 -20.45 -32.64 5.58
N GLY A 382 -20.44 -32.82 6.90
CA GLY A 382 -20.82 -31.80 7.87
C GLY A 382 -19.75 -30.75 8.19
N ASN A 383 -18.50 -30.95 7.74
CA ASN A 383 -17.42 -29.96 7.83
C ASN A 383 -17.39 -29.01 6.64
N PHE A 384 -17.72 -29.50 5.43
CA PHE A 384 -17.67 -28.72 4.19
C PHE A 384 -18.25 -27.32 4.35
N LYS A 385 -19.45 -27.16 4.92
CA LYS A 385 -20.03 -25.82 5.14
C LYS A 385 -19.15 -24.90 6.00
N SER A 386 -18.57 -25.38 7.09
CA SER A 386 -17.72 -24.56 7.96
C SER A 386 -16.31 -24.35 7.39
N LEU A 387 -15.86 -25.23 6.50
CA LEU A 387 -14.70 -25.03 5.64
C LEU A 387 -14.96 -23.91 4.61
N PHE A 388 -16.07 -23.96 3.87
CA PHE A 388 -16.47 -22.88 2.95
C PHE A 388 -16.61 -21.56 3.69
N GLU A 389 -17.33 -21.50 4.81
CA GLU A 389 -17.45 -20.26 5.59
C GLU A 389 -16.09 -19.72 6.08
N ALA A 390 -15.03 -20.53 6.16
CA ALA A 390 -13.67 -20.11 6.51
C ALA A 390 -12.83 -19.72 5.27
N ILE A 391 -12.92 -20.46 4.17
CA ILE A 391 -12.24 -20.10 2.90
C ILE A 391 -12.90 -18.87 2.27
N GLU A 392 -14.23 -18.75 2.29
CA GLU A 392 -14.97 -17.54 1.91
C GLU A 392 -14.53 -16.32 2.73
N ARG A 393 -14.17 -16.50 4.01
CA ARG A 393 -13.59 -15.41 4.81
C ARG A 393 -12.19 -15.04 4.32
N GLU A 394 -11.32 -16.00 4.03
CA GLU A 394 -10.01 -15.71 3.42
C GLU A 394 -10.16 -15.13 1.99
N GLN A 395 -11.20 -15.49 1.24
CA GLN A 395 -11.55 -14.94 -0.08
C GLN A 395 -12.08 -13.51 0.05
N GLU A 396 -13.01 -13.24 0.97
CA GLU A 396 -13.46 -11.88 1.30
C GLU A 396 -12.30 -10.94 1.62
N LEU A 397 -11.27 -11.43 2.31
CA LEU A 397 -10.07 -10.66 2.66
C LEU A 397 -9.17 -10.38 1.43
N ARG A 398 -9.24 -11.21 0.38
CA ARG A 398 -8.62 -10.94 -0.94
C ARG A 398 -9.47 -9.98 -1.76
N ASP A 399 -10.76 -10.31 -1.97
CA ASP A 399 -11.73 -9.54 -2.76
C ASP A 399 -11.93 -8.09 -2.25
N SER A 400 -11.90 -7.89 -0.93
CA SER A 400 -12.09 -6.56 -0.32
C SER A 400 -10.80 -5.76 -0.12
N GLY A 401 -9.63 -6.38 -0.31
CA GLY A 401 -8.33 -5.79 0.03
C GLY A 401 -8.12 -5.52 1.51
N LEU A 402 -8.87 -6.17 2.41
CA LEU A 402 -8.79 -6.00 3.86
C LEU A 402 -8.00 -7.14 4.50
N ALA A 403 -6.93 -6.86 5.24
CA ALA A 403 -6.13 -7.92 5.86
C ALA A 403 -6.80 -8.52 7.13
N PRO A 404 -6.72 -9.87 7.34
CA PRO A 404 -7.41 -10.57 8.43
C PRO A 404 -7.19 -9.92 9.81
N THR A 405 -8.29 -9.72 10.54
CA THR A 405 -8.26 -9.17 11.89
C THR A 405 -7.85 -10.23 12.91
N PHE A 406 -6.55 -10.55 12.95
CA PHE A 406 -5.98 -11.51 13.91
C PHE A 406 -6.28 -11.10 15.37
N SER A 407 -7.29 -11.76 15.90
CA SER A 407 -7.67 -11.85 17.31
C SER A 407 -7.53 -13.32 17.72
N GLY A 408 -7.19 -13.57 18.98
CA GLY A 408 -7.06 -14.95 19.48
C GLY A 408 -5.69 -15.60 19.26
N PHE A 409 -4.67 -15.11 19.97
CA PHE A 409 -3.81 -15.98 20.78
C PHE A 409 -3.33 -15.19 22.00
N VAL A 410 -3.86 -15.53 23.17
CA VAL A 410 -3.36 -15.09 24.47
C VAL A 410 -2.52 -16.24 25.02
N PHE A 411 -1.26 -15.97 25.35
CA PHE A 411 -0.51 -16.88 26.22
C PHE A 411 -0.99 -16.62 27.65
N ASP A 412 -1.81 -17.53 28.17
CA ASP A 412 -2.31 -17.44 29.54
C ASP A 412 -1.28 -17.99 30.54
N PHE A 413 -1.20 -17.36 31.72
CA PHE A 413 -0.33 -17.74 32.83
C PHE A 413 -0.97 -17.29 34.16
N ASP A 414 -1.77 -18.19 34.72
CA ASP A 414 -2.27 -18.26 36.11
C ASP A 414 -3.13 -17.08 36.67
N ASP A 415 -4.43 -17.36 36.85
CA ASP A 415 -5.30 -16.69 37.83
C ASP A 415 -4.72 -16.83 39.25
N PRO A 416 -4.75 -15.74 40.05
CA PRO A 416 -5.60 -15.88 41.23
C PRO A 416 -6.42 -14.62 41.62
N PHE A 417 -7.66 -14.89 42.04
CA PHE A 417 -8.56 -14.09 42.91
C PHE A 417 -9.71 -13.28 42.27
N ARG A 418 -10.78 -13.99 41.89
CA ARG A 418 -12.18 -13.61 42.18
C ARG A 418 -12.42 -13.39 43.70
N PRO A 419 -13.52 -12.73 44.12
CA PRO A 419 -14.14 -11.47 43.67
C PRO A 419 -14.40 -10.54 44.91
N PRO A 420 -15.14 -9.40 44.86
CA PRO A 420 -16.61 -9.42 44.76
C PRO A 420 -17.23 -8.27 43.94
N ALA A 421 -18.51 -8.40 43.59
CA ALA A 421 -19.28 -7.31 42.99
C ALA A 421 -19.86 -6.35 44.06
N TYR A 422 -19.96 -5.05 43.74
CA TYR A 422 -20.91 -4.15 44.41
C TYR A 422 -21.47 -3.11 43.44
N VAL A 423 -22.80 -3.03 43.38
CA VAL A 423 -23.54 -1.95 42.70
C VAL A 423 -23.80 -0.83 43.69
N ARG A 424 -23.68 0.42 43.26
CA ARG A 424 -24.46 1.51 43.86
C ARG A 424 -24.87 2.56 42.85
N SER A 425 -26.14 2.53 42.47
CA SER A 425 -26.80 3.66 41.84
C SER A 425 -27.07 4.77 42.86
N ILE A 426 -27.18 6.00 42.37
CA ILE A 426 -27.99 7.04 43.00
C ILE A 426 -28.96 7.53 41.93
N THR A 427 -30.25 7.29 42.15
CA THR A 427 -31.35 7.93 41.44
C THR A 427 -32.33 8.42 42.49
N GLY A 428 -32.62 9.72 42.50
CA GLY A 428 -33.98 10.14 42.87
C GLY A 428 -34.94 9.62 41.79
N ASP A 429 -36.17 9.20 42.09
CA ASP A 429 -36.93 9.43 43.32
C ASP A 429 -37.56 8.15 43.89
N GLY A 430 -38.36 8.29 44.94
CA GLY A 430 -38.70 7.18 45.83
C GLY A 430 -39.78 6.19 45.36
N ASN A 431 -39.66 4.98 45.93
CA ASN A 431 -40.71 3.98 46.21
C ASN A 431 -41.06 2.90 45.15
N CYS A 432 -40.47 1.72 45.34
CA CYS A 432 -41.03 0.35 45.23
C CYS A 432 -42.11 0.01 44.16
N ASN A 433 -41.80 -0.90 43.20
CA ASN A 433 -42.17 -2.34 43.29
C ASN A 433 -41.88 -3.22 42.02
N ILE A 434 -41.04 -4.25 42.21
CA ILE A 434 -41.17 -5.68 41.80
C ILE A 434 -41.72 -6.09 40.39
N LYS A 435 -40.87 -6.83 39.62
CA LYS A 435 -41.14 -7.68 38.41
C LYS A 435 -41.52 -6.93 37.10
N TRP A 436 -41.30 -7.43 35.87
CA TRP A 436 -41.19 -8.82 35.35
C TRP A 436 -40.14 -9.01 34.21
N SER A 437 -39.83 -10.29 33.93
CA SER A 437 -39.38 -10.95 32.68
C SER A 437 -38.83 -10.15 31.48
N LEU A 438 -37.72 -10.66 30.91
CA LEU A 438 -37.20 -10.27 29.59
C LEU A 438 -37.32 -11.41 28.56
N LYS A 439 -37.95 -11.11 27.41
CA LYS A 439 -37.65 -11.72 26.11
C LYS A 439 -37.06 -10.62 25.22
N PRO A 440 -35.92 -10.82 24.56
CA PRO A 440 -35.52 -9.99 23.43
C PRO A 440 -36.35 -10.36 22.19
N SER A 441 -36.83 -9.37 21.45
CA SER A 441 -37.42 -9.54 20.11
C SER A 441 -36.52 -8.88 19.07
N ILE A 442 -36.29 -9.56 17.94
CA ILE A 442 -35.39 -9.11 16.87
C ILE A 442 -36.06 -8.01 16.03
N ALA A 443 -35.34 -6.91 15.80
CA ALA A 443 -35.39 -6.04 14.61
C ALA A 443 -34.18 -5.08 14.67
N SER A 444 -33.13 -5.14 13.84
CA SER A 444 -33.04 -5.00 12.37
C SER A 444 -33.29 -3.57 11.86
N LEU A 445 -32.22 -2.87 11.47
CA LEU A 445 -32.26 -1.58 10.77
C LEU A 445 -32.32 -1.82 9.25
N GLU A 446 -33.54 -1.90 8.69
CA GLU A 446 -33.74 -1.90 7.23
C GLU A 446 -33.86 -0.47 6.67
N VAL A 447 -33.32 -0.24 5.47
CA VAL A 447 -33.51 1.03 4.73
C VAL A 447 -34.91 1.06 4.11
N LEU A 448 -35.77 1.92 4.66
CA LEU A 448 -37.19 2.06 4.28
C LEU A 448 -37.41 2.61 2.85
N LYS A 449 -37.65 1.72 1.89
CA LYS A 449 -38.13 2.07 0.54
C LYS A 449 -39.55 2.64 0.60
N MET A 450 -39.79 3.80 0.00
CA MET A 450 -41.07 4.51 0.06
C MET A 450 -41.90 4.30 -1.22
N ALA A 451 -42.96 3.50 -1.13
CA ALA A 451 -43.91 3.35 -2.25
C ALA A 451 -44.60 4.69 -2.59
N CYS A 452 -44.63 5.04 -3.89
CA CYS A 452 -45.32 6.23 -4.38
C CYS A 452 -46.81 6.22 -4.03
N ASP A 453 -47.41 7.40 -3.90
CA ASP A 453 -48.78 7.59 -3.40
C ASP A 453 -49.80 6.76 -4.14
N ARG A 454 -49.70 6.70 -5.47
CA ARG A 454 -50.60 5.90 -6.29
C ARG A 454 -50.47 4.41 -6.01
N CYS A 455 -49.25 3.88 -5.98
CA CYS A 455 -49.04 2.47 -5.70
C CYS A 455 -49.46 2.12 -4.26
N ARG A 456 -49.23 3.04 -3.31
CA ARG A 456 -49.66 2.94 -1.91
C ARG A 456 -51.19 2.94 -1.76
N ARG A 457 -51.89 3.89 -2.38
CA ARG A 457 -53.37 3.98 -2.38
C ARG A 457 -54.02 2.77 -3.07
N MET A 458 -53.46 2.33 -4.21
CA MET A 458 -53.93 1.16 -4.95
C MET A 458 -53.45 -0.18 -4.39
N ARG A 459 -52.63 -0.18 -3.31
CA ARG A 459 -52.02 -1.37 -2.68
C ARG A 459 -51.31 -2.31 -3.66
N ILE A 460 -50.52 -1.75 -4.59
CA ILE A 460 -49.71 -2.50 -5.56
C ILE A 460 -48.21 -2.27 -5.33
N LYS A 461 -47.38 -3.28 -5.65
CA LYS A 461 -45.92 -3.24 -5.42
C LYS A 461 -45.29 -2.06 -6.18
N CYS A 462 -44.53 -1.25 -5.46
CA CYS A 462 -43.79 -0.10 -5.96
C CYS A 462 -42.29 -0.37 -5.81
N ASP A 463 -41.51 0.18 -6.73
CA ASP A 463 -40.05 0.05 -6.84
C ASP A 463 -39.28 1.30 -6.38
N ASP A 464 -39.97 2.35 -5.90
CA ASP A 464 -39.42 3.67 -5.49
C ASP A 464 -38.52 4.35 -6.55
N ALA A 465 -38.59 3.92 -7.81
CA ALA A 465 -37.90 4.59 -8.91
C ALA A 465 -38.49 6.00 -9.13
N ARG A 466 -37.60 6.98 -9.32
CA ARG A 466 -37.93 8.41 -9.43
C ARG A 466 -37.46 8.96 -10.77
N PRO A 467 -38.18 9.93 -11.38
CA PRO A 467 -39.37 10.61 -10.85
C PRO A 467 -40.66 9.77 -10.87
N ILE A 468 -40.71 8.68 -11.64
CA ILE A 468 -41.91 7.84 -11.80
C ILE A 468 -41.54 6.35 -11.65
N CYS A 469 -42.27 5.65 -10.77
CA CYS A 469 -42.04 4.22 -10.53
C CYS A 469 -42.46 3.35 -11.73
N ASN A 470 -41.78 2.22 -11.97
CA ASN A 470 -42.07 1.36 -13.13
C ASN A 470 -43.49 0.78 -13.10
N THR A 471 -44.08 0.57 -11.93
CA THR A 471 -45.48 0.13 -11.79
C THR A 471 -46.48 1.18 -12.30
N CYS A 472 -46.19 2.48 -12.17
CA CYS A 472 -47.00 3.55 -12.75
C CYS A 472 -46.73 3.73 -14.25
N THR A 473 -45.47 3.56 -14.70
CA THR A 473 -45.09 3.58 -16.13
C THR A 473 -45.77 2.46 -16.91
N LYS A 474 -45.63 1.19 -16.47
CA LYS A 474 -46.24 0.03 -17.14
C LYS A 474 -47.78 0.09 -17.18
N ARG A 475 -48.41 0.78 -16.21
CA ARG A 475 -49.87 1.02 -16.19
C ARG A 475 -50.32 2.34 -16.85
N ARG A 476 -49.46 3.01 -17.63
CA ARG A 476 -49.73 4.28 -18.36
C ARG A 476 -50.33 5.39 -17.48
N LYS A 477 -49.89 5.45 -16.22
CA LYS A 477 -50.40 6.38 -15.19
C LYS A 477 -49.24 7.11 -14.50
N GLN A 478 -48.28 7.55 -15.31
CA GLN A 478 -47.12 8.33 -14.89
C GLN A 478 -47.51 9.63 -14.17
N HIS A 479 -48.49 10.36 -14.71
CA HIS A 479 -48.98 11.65 -14.20
C HIS A 479 -49.64 11.59 -12.81
N GLU A 480 -49.97 10.40 -12.30
CA GLU A 480 -50.51 10.19 -10.95
C GLU A 480 -49.43 9.70 -9.96
N CYS A 481 -48.16 9.58 -10.38
CA CYS A 481 -47.08 8.99 -9.59
C CYS A 481 -46.38 10.02 -8.67
N THR A 482 -47.07 10.50 -7.64
CA THR A 482 -46.50 11.42 -6.66
C THR A 482 -45.79 10.71 -5.50
N TYR A 483 -44.83 11.37 -4.88
CA TYR A 483 -44.21 10.98 -3.61
C TYR A 483 -44.44 12.08 -2.56
N TYR A 484 -44.65 11.73 -1.29
CA TYR A 484 -44.85 12.72 -0.22
C TYR A 484 -43.59 13.59 -0.05
N GLY A 485 -43.73 14.90 -0.27
CA GLY A 485 -42.66 15.90 -0.02
C GLY A 485 -42.62 17.08 -0.99
N GLY A 486 -42.98 16.90 -2.27
CA GLY A 486 -42.93 17.97 -3.28
C GLY A 486 -44.22 18.78 -3.38
N GLY A 487 -44.24 20.06 -2.93
CA GLY A 487 -45.48 20.85 -2.89
C GLY A 487 -45.37 22.37 -2.65
N GLY A 488 -44.37 23.04 -3.24
CA GLY A 488 -43.98 24.44 -2.93
C GLY A 488 -44.61 25.61 -3.73
N ARG A 489 -45.86 25.49 -4.23
CA ARG A 489 -46.69 26.60 -4.80
C ARG A 489 -46.02 27.66 -5.71
N SER A 490 -46.09 27.48 -7.03
CA SER A 490 -46.16 28.58 -8.01
C SER A 490 -47.62 29.08 -8.17
N ARG A 491 -47.86 30.28 -8.74
CA ARG A 491 -49.20 30.92 -8.69
C ARG A 491 -49.57 31.80 -9.91
N GLY A 492 -50.19 31.19 -10.94
CA GLY A 492 -50.86 31.85 -12.07
C GLY A 492 -49.94 32.50 -13.13
N ARG A 493 -50.38 32.81 -14.36
CA ARG A 493 -51.58 32.39 -15.16
C ARG A 493 -51.23 32.60 -16.67
N PRO A 494 -51.89 31.96 -17.66
CA PRO A 494 -51.35 31.84 -19.03
C PRO A 494 -52.08 32.66 -20.13
N SER A 495 -51.39 32.80 -21.27
CA SER A 495 -51.87 33.12 -22.64
C SER A 495 -50.73 32.78 -23.62
N ASN A 496 -50.91 31.94 -24.67
CA ASN A 496 -51.21 32.30 -26.07
C ASN A 496 -50.07 33.06 -26.79
N ASP A 497 -49.64 32.78 -28.04
CA ASP A 497 -50.14 31.86 -29.08
C ASP A 497 -49.06 31.37 -30.09
N GLU A 498 -49.50 30.44 -30.95
CA GLU A 498 -48.98 29.73 -32.14
C GLU A 498 -47.90 30.28 -33.13
N VAL A 499 -47.34 29.31 -33.88
CA VAL A 499 -46.97 29.33 -35.34
C VAL A 499 -45.53 29.67 -35.82
N ALA A 500 -45.25 29.27 -37.07
CA ALA A 500 -43.99 29.08 -37.82
C ALA A 500 -43.20 30.38 -38.18
N GLU A 501 -42.09 30.45 -38.95
CA GLU A 501 -41.63 29.64 -40.11
C GLU A 501 -40.11 29.86 -40.46
N ARG A 502 -39.63 29.38 -41.62
CA ARG A 502 -38.27 29.55 -42.22
C ARG A 502 -38.42 29.83 -43.74
N PRO A 503 -37.38 30.25 -44.50
CA PRO A 503 -36.33 31.27 -44.34
C PRO A 503 -36.37 32.28 -45.53
N PRO A 504 -35.31 33.06 -45.89
CA PRO A 504 -34.32 32.60 -46.89
C PRO A 504 -32.88 33.20 -46.79
N ARG A 505 -32.09 33.06 -47.88
CA ARG A 505 -30.62 33.31 -48.11
C ARG A 505 -30.43 34.48 -49.14
N PRO A 506 -29.30 34.75 -49.88
CA PRO A 506 -27.84 34.43 -49.77
C PRO A 506 -26.82 35.57 -50.20
N SER A 507 -25.50 35.37 -50.02
CA SER A 507 -24.35 35.72 -50.94
C SER A 507 -22.99 35.32 -50.27
N ILE A 508 -21.83 34.96 -50.88
CA ILE A 508 -21.10 35.21 -52.17
C ILE A 508 -20.34 36.56 -52.13
N SER A 509 -19.02 36.73 -52.40
CA SER A 509 -17.93 35.93 -53.04
C SER A 509 -16.49 36.32 -52.57
N SER A 510 -15.45 35.65 -53.09
CA SER A 510 -14.01 36.07 -53.09
C SER A 510 -13.55 36.46 -54.52
N PRO A 511 -12.49 37.28 -54.71
CA PRO A 511 -11.28 36.79 -55.41
C PRO A 511 -9.91 37.44 -55.03
N TRP A 512 -8.88 37.04 -55.80
CA TRP A 512 -7.43 37.36 -55.86
C TRP A 512 -7.11 38.87 -56.15
N ASP A 513 -5.87 39.41 -56.27
CA ASP A 513 -4.60 38.91 -56.84
C ASP A 513 -3.32 39.73 -56.34
N PRO A 514 -2.17 40.01 -57.03
CA PRO A 514 -0.84 39.86 -56.39
C PRO A 514 0.16 41.06 -56.46
N SER A 515 1.19 41.13 -55.59
CA SER A 515 2.38 42.02 -55.78
C SER A 515 3.67 41.59 -55.04
N ARG A 516 4.73 41.34 -55.82
CA ARG A 516 6.17 41.71 -55.69
C ARG A 516 6.57 42.81 -54.66
N GLU A 517 7.81 42.97 -54.16
CA GLU A 517 9.14 42.25 -54.06
C GLU A 517 10.14 43.28 -53.40
N PRO A 518 11.51 43.20 -53.38
CA PRO A 518 12.50 42.08 -53.51
C PRO A 518 13.80 42.13 -52.61
N VAL A 519 14.62 41.05 -52.68
CA VAL A 519 16.11 40.92 -52.54
C VAL A 519 16.88 41.35 -51.25
N PRO A 520 18.10 40.82 -50.95
CA PRO A 520 19.01 40.03 -51.80
C PRO A 520 19.49 38.64 -51.31
N ILE A 521 20.11 37.92 -52.24
CA ILE A 521 20.66 36.55 -52.18
C ILE A 521 22.15 36.60 -52.56
N ARG A 522 23.00 35.71 -52.02
CA ARG A 522 24.27 35.11 -52.55
C ARG A 522 24.88 34.24 -51.43
N ASP A 523 25.60 33.12 -51.62
CA ASP A 523 25.95 32.27 -52.79
C ASP A 523 26.15 30.80 -52.28
N SER A 524 26.44 29.83 -53.16
CA SER A 524 26.78 28.41 -52.85
C SER A 524 27.52 27.77 -54.06
N PRO A 525 28.09 26.53 -54.01
CA PRO A 525 28.31 25.54 -52.93
C PRO A 525 29.87 25.37 -52.72
N PRO A 526 30.62 24.23 -52.76
CA PRO A 526 30.33 22.78 -52.66
C PRO A 526 31.33 21.85 -51.88
N SER A 527 30.85 20.63 -51.56
CA SER A 527 31.51 19.30 -51.57
C SER A 527 32.92 19.02 -50.95
N GLY A 528 32.93 18.47 -49.71
CA GLY A 528 33.77 17.32 -49.25
C GLY A 528 35.31 17.44 -49.15
N PRO A 529 36.04 16.36 -48.74
CA PRO A 529 35.60 15.04 -48.24
C PRO A 529 36.20 14.68 -46.84
N VAL A 530 36.30 13.38 -46.51
CA VAL A 530 36.68 12.80 -45.19
C VAL A 530 38.12 12.26 -45.14
N THR A 531 38.79 12.42 -43.99
CA THR A 531 39.89 11.57 -43.43
C THR A 531 39.73 11.58 -41.89
N SER A 532 39.30 10.49 -41.25
CA SER A 532 40.12 9.40 -40.69
C SER A 532 41.06 9.82 -39.54
N ASP A 533 40.91 9.19 -38.37
CA ASP A 533 41.88 8.24 -37.80
C ASP A 533 41.35 7.69 -36.44
N GLU A 534 42.02 6.67 -35.87
CA GLU A 534 41.46 5.75 -34.87
C GLU A 534 41.95 5.96 -33.41
N ALA A 535 41.50 5.04 -32.53
CA ALA A 535 42.13 4.56 -31.29
C ALA A 535 41.76 5.20 -29.92
N THR A 536 41.23 4.33 -29.06
CA THR A 536 41.26 4.35 -27.58
C THR A 536 42.55 3.61 -27.10
N PRO A 537 42.89 3.40 -25.79
CA PRO A 537 42.10 3.59 -24.55
C PRO A 537 42.85 4.10 -23.28
N ALA A 538 42.05 4.32 -22.21
CA ALA A 538 42.34 4.15 -20.77
C ALA A 538 43.51 4.90 -20.06
N GLY A 539 43.20 5.61 -18.95
CA GLY A 539 44.23 6.12 -18.00
C GLY A 539 43.67 6.88 -16.77
N ARG A 540 44.03 6.44 -15.55
CA ARG A 540 43.57 6.90 -14.22
C ARG A 540 43.67 8.42 -13.89
N VAL A 541 42.63 8.92 -13.21
CA VAL A 541 42.61 9.60 -11.89
C VAL A 541 43.80 10.49 -11.47
N GLU A 542 43.49 11.73 -11.07
CA GLU A 542 44.13 12.38 -9.92
C GLU A 542 43.11 13.23 -9.11
N SER A 543 43.36 13.48 -7.82
CA SER A 543 42.36 13.93 -6.85
C SER A 543 42.38 15.44 -6.54
N LEU A 544 41.21 16.08 -6.47
CA LEU A 544 41.04 17.44 -5.95
C LEU A 544 40.64 17.42 -4.47
N THR A 545 41.23 18.30 -3.65
CA THR A 545 41.02 18.36 -2.19
C THR A 545 40.08 19.49 -1.74
N ASN A 546 39.30 19.21 -0.68
CA ASN A 546 38.24 20.08 -0.16
C ASN A 546 38.71 21.50 0.21
N ASP A 547 39.94 21.63 0.72
CA ASP A 547 40.66 22.87 1.01
C ASP A 547 40.56 23.97 -0.06
N ARG A 548 40.39 23.60 -1.34
CA ARG A 548 40.30 24.54 -2.46
C ARG A 548 38.87 24.99 -2.74
N ILE A 549 37.89 24.21 -2.32
CA ILE A 549 36.45 24.52 -2.44
C ILE A 549 36.04 25.48 -1.34
N GLU A 550 36.41 25.23 -0.07
CA GLU A 550 36.07 26.15 1.05
C GLU A 550 36.60 27.57 0.81
N ARG A 551 37.87 27.70 0.38
CA ARG A 551 38.46 29.02 0.06
C ARG A 551 37.77 29.73 -1.12
N LEU A 552 37.18 28.99 -2.06
CA LEU A 552 36.36 29.59 -3.14
C LEU A 552 34.97 30.02 -2.63
N VAL A 553 34.36 29.25 -1.73
CA VAL A 553 33.08 29.59 -1.09
C VAL A 553 33.23 30.83 -0.21
N GLU A 554 34.23 30.88 0.65
CA GLU A 554 34.45 32.00 1.58
C GLU A 554 34.75 33.32 0.84
N ALA A 555 35.57 33.27 -0.22
CA ALA A 555 35.79 34.41 -1.11
C ALA A 555 34.48 34.88 -1.80
N LYS A 556 33.57 33.95 -2.13
CA LYS A 556 32.26 34.28 -2.71
C LYS A 556 31.33 34.92 -1.69
N VAL A 557 31.33 34.43 -0.44
CA VAL A 557 30.53 34.99 0.67
C VAL A 557 30.94 36.42 0.98
N GLN A 558 32.25 36.73 1.07
CA GLN A 558 32.70 38.12 1.25
C GLN A 558 32.33 39.02 0.06
N GLN A 559 32.44 38.52 -1.18
CA GLN A 559 32.05 39.24 -2.39
C GLN A 559 30.54 39.56 -2.45
N LEU A 560 29.69 38.76 -1.79
CA LEU A 560 28.25 39.01 -1.67
C LEU A 560 27.91 39.99 -0.53
N LEU A 561 28.56 39.86 0.63
CA LEU A 561 28.39 40.80 1.76
C LEU A 561 28.78 42.24 1.38
N ALA A 562 29.76 42.41 0.49
CA ALA A 562 30.19 43.72 -0.02
C ALA A 562 29.16 44.45 -0.91
N ARG A 563 28.03 43.83 -1.29
CA ARG A 563 27.05 44.40 -2.24
C ARG A 563 25.76 44.94 -1.61
N SER A 564 25.59 44.89 -0.28
CA SER A 564 24.34 45.26 0.39
C SER A 564 24.53 46.27 1.53
N ASN A 565 24.92 47.50 1.17
CA ASN A 565 24.83 48.68 2.03
C ASN A 565 24.34 49.89 1.21
N PRO A 566 23.26 50.60 1.62
CA PRO A 566 22.90 51.88 1.02
C PRO A 566 23.81 53.01 1.50
N LEU A 567 23.95 54.06 0.69
CA LEU A 567 24.77 55.24 0.98
C LEU A 567 24.15 56.13 2.06
N PRO A 568 24.96 56.61 3.02
CA PRO A 568 24.80 57.92 3.64
C PRO A 568 25.85 58.91 3.08
N SER A 569 25.45 60.17 2.89
CA SER A 569 26.35 61.24 2.44
C SER A 569 27.27 61.74 3.56
N THR A 570 28.41 62.31 3.16
CA THR A 570 29.48 62.82 4.04
C THR A 570 29.04 64.02 4.90
N ASN A 571 29.64 64.18 6.08
CA ASN A 571 30.37 65.42 6.43
C ASN A 571 31.32 65.28 7.66
N HIS A 572 32.61 65.44 7.40
CA HIS A 572 33.68 66.05 8.22
C HIS A 572 33.84 65.79 9.75
N THR A 573 34.64 64.75 10.06
CA THR A 573 35.97 64.84 10.73
C THR A 573 36.25 65.85 11.87
N ALA A 574 36.52 65.34 13.08
CA ALA A 574 37.69 65.65 13.99
C ALA A 574 37.48 65.02 15.41
N ALA A 575 38.48 64.60 16.21
CA ALA A 575 39.88 64.18 15.96
C ALA A 575 40.48 63.49 17.23
N LEU A 576 41.43 62.55 17.05
CA LEU A 576 42.56 62.14 17.92
C LEU A 576 42.33 61.66 19.39
N ASP A 577 42.53 60.34 19.62
CA ASP A 577 43.50 59.64 20.51
C ASP A 577 44.23 60.39 21.67
N PRO A 578 44.79 59.70 22.71
CA PRO A 578 44.39 58.49 23.47
C PRO A 578 44.63 58.76 25.01
N PRO A 579 45.14 57.87 25.94
CA PRO A 579 45.20 56.41 26.04
C PRO A 579 44.46 55.75 27.28
N PRO A 580 45.03 55.33 28.47
CA PRO A 580 44.59 54.04 29.06
C PRO A 580 44.36 53.88 30.61
N ARG A 581 43.56 52.85 30.93
CA ARG A 581 43.55 51.99 32.17
C ARG A 581 43.06 52.54 33.53
N ALA A 582 42.15 51.77 34.14
CA ALA A 582 42.24 51.13 35.48
C ALA A 582 41.07 51.35 36.50
N ILE A 583 40.45 50.22 36.89
CA ILE A 583 40.21 49.75 38.29
C ILE A 583 39.08 50.38 39.16
N VAL A 584 38.19 49.45 39.61
CA VAL A 584 37.36 49.41 40.84
C VAL A 584 36.05 50.21 40.93
N GLU A 585 35.14 49.61 41.72
CA GLU A 585 33.76 49.95 42.01
C GLU A 585 33.61 51.16 42.95
N THR A 586 32.47 51.88 42.90
CA THR A 586 31.54 51.94 44.06
C THR A 586 30.20 52.61 43.74
N SER A 587 29.19 52.25 44.56
CA SER A 587 27.82 52.75 44.56
C SER A 587 27.66 54.25 44.80
N ILE A 588 26.77 54.91 44.03
CA ILE A 588 25.89 55.97 44.51
C ILE A 588 24.47 55.74 43.96
N ALA A 589 23.44 55.83 44.82
CA ALA A 589 22.03 55.72 44.42
C ALA A 589 21.45 57.09 44.02
N ALA A 590 20.55 57.11 43.04
CA ALA A 590 19.81 58.30 42.62
C ALA A 590 18.29 58.06 42.62
N SER A 591 17.55 59.06 43.09
CA SER A 591 16.13 58.96 43.45
C SER A 591 15.16 58.77 42.28
N SER A 592 14.08 58.07 42.58
CA SER A 592 12.80 58.04 41.87
C SER A 592 12.43 59.31 41.10
N VAL A 593 12.21 59.16 39.79
CA VAL A 593 11.34 60.05 39.00
C VAL A 593 10.29 59.16 38.32
N SER A 594 9.05 59.23 38.78
CA SER A 594 7.93 58.52 38.17
C SER A 594 7.58 59.14 36.83
N LYS A 595 7.98 58.50 35.72
CA LYS A 595 7.39 58.78 34.42
C LYS A 595 5.87 58.50 34.44
N PRO A 596 5.07 59.17 33.60
CA PRO A 596 3.69 58.77 33.37
C PRO A 596 3.58 57.30 32.97
N PRO A 597 2.43 56.63 33.17
CA PRO A 597 2.18 55.35 32.53
C PRO A 597 2.33 55.54 31.01
N ALA A 598 3.15 54.70 30.39
CA ALA A 598 3.37 54.71 28.95
C ALA A 598 2.03 54.54 28.21
N THR A 599 1.88 55.16 27.04
CA THR A 599 0.72 54.88 26.19
C THR A 599 0.79 53.41 25.75
N SER A 600 -0.35 52.81 25.40
CA SER A 600 -0.36 51.39 25.02
C SER A 600 0.61 51.12 23.87
N GLU A 601 0.60 51.93 22.81
CA GLU A 601 1.50 51.78 21.65
C GLU A 601 3.00 51.79 22.01
N GLU A 602 3.44 52.56 23.02
CA GLU A 602 4.84 52.56 23.49
C GLU A 602 5.28 51.22 24.13
N LEU A 603 4.33 50.46 24.69
CA LEU A 603 4.61 49.17 25.35
C LEU A 603 4.80 48.02 24.36
N TRP A 604 4.10 48.02 23.22
CA TRP A 604 4.19 46.94 22.22
C TRP A 604 5.17 47.25 21.08
N GLY A 605 5.39 48.53 20.76
CA GLY A 605 6.18 48.98 19.61
C GLY A 605 7.71 48.90 19.76
N SER A 606 8.24 48.42 20.89
CA SER A 606 9.69 48.38 21.14
C SER A 606 10.14 47.16 21.96
N TYR A 607 11.39 46.72 21.77
CA TYR A 607 11.97 45.60 22.52
C TYR A 607 11.95 45.84 24.04
N GLU A 608 12.32 47.04 24.49
CA GLU A 608 12.29 47.40 25.92
C GLU A 608 10.86 47.57 26.45
N GLY A 609 9.87 47.85 25.58
CA GLY A 609 8.45 47.74 25.91
C GLY A 609 8.05 46.30 26.21
N ILE A 610 8.34 45.37 25.30
CA ILE A 610 8.09 43.92 25.47
C ILE A 610 8.77 43.39 26.74
N CYS A 611 10.01 43.82 27.02
CA CYS A 611 10.74 43.43 28.23
C CYS A 611 10.06 43.84 29.54
N ARG A 612 9.17 44.84 29.54
CA ARG A 612 8.40 45.24 30.74
C ARG A 612 7.19 44.33 30.98
N LEU A 613 6.63 43.75 29.91
CA LEU A 613 5.47 42.86 29.96
C LEU A 613 5.76 41.53 30.66
N GLN A 614 7.04 41.16 30.85
CA GLN A 614 7.44 40.03 31.69
C GLN A 614 6.96 40.17 33.15
N ASN A 615 6.69 41.39 33.61
CA ASN A 615 6.14 41.66 34.95
C ASN A 615 4.61 41.52 35.00
N ASP A 616 3.91 41.45 33.86
CA ASP A 616 2.46 41.23 33.83
C ASP A 616 2.12 39.74 33.90
N GLY A 617 1.51 39.34 35.02
CA GLY A 617 1.01 37.97 35.22
C GLY A 617 -0.10 37.58 34.23
N GLN A 618 -0.88 38.53 33.72
CA GLN A 618 -1.95 38.25 32.75
C GLN A 618 -1.38 37.96 31.36
N THR A 619 -0.39 38.73 30.91
CA THR A 619 0.37 38.46 29.67
C THR A 619 1.14 37.15 29.76
N LYS A 620 1.84 36.87 30.87
CA LYS A 620 2.52 35.57 31.08
C LYS A 620 1.56 34.38 31.01
N SER A 621 0.38 34.48 31.62
CA SER A 621 -0.64 33.42 31.60
C SER A 621 -1.23 33.19 30.21
N GLU A 622 -1.46 34.28 29.44
CA GLU A 622 -1.95 34.22 28.06
C GLU A 622 -0.90 33.63 27.10
N LEU A 623 0.35 34.11 27.18
CA LEU A 623 1.50 33.58 26.42
C LEU A 623 1.66 32.07 26.67
N TYR A 624 1.63 31.64 27.94
CA TYR A 624 1.73 30.22 28.30
C TYR A 624 0.59 29.39 27.68
N ALA A 625 -0.65 29.86 27.76
CA ALA A 625 -1.81 29.17 27.19
C ALA A 625 -1.72 29.07 25.66
N ILE A 626 -1.40 30.17 24.97
CA ILE A 626 -1.22 30.19 23.51
C ILE A 626 -0.07 29.26 23.10
N TYR A 627 1.09 29.32 23.77
CA TYR A 627 2.21 28.44 23.45
C TYR A 627 1.82 26.95 23.58
N CYS A 628 1.19 26.58 24.70
CA CYS A 628 0.80 25.20 24.99
C CYS A 628 -0.23 24.62 24.01
N GLN A 629 -1.10 25.45 23.45
CA GLN A 629 -2.10 25.02 22.47
C GLN A 629 -1.53 25.05 21.04
N ARG A 630 -0.96 26.20 20.65
CA ARG A 630 -0.71 26.58 19.24
C ARG A 630 0.70 26.24 18.73
N LEU A 631 1.73 26.25 19.58
CA LEU A 631 3.15 26.14 19.16
C LEU A 631 3.88 24.90 19.69
N HIS A 632 3.51 24.43 20.88
CA HIS A 632 4.22 23.34 21.54
C HIS A 632 4.07 22.03 20.75
N CYS A 633 5.20 21.44 20.36
CA CYS A 633 5.29 20.28 19.47
C CYS A 633 4.56 20.47 18.12
N GLN A 634 4.41 21.71 17.67
CA GLN A 634 3.78 22.13 16.41
C GLN A 634 4.62 23.26 15.76
N PRO A 635 5.81 22.97 15.19
CA PRO A 635 6.43 21.64 15.09
C PRO A 635 7.43 21.35 16.21
N LEU A 636 7.87 22.36 16.98
CA LEU A 636 9.08 22.25 17.79
C LEU A 636 8.80 21.71 19.22
N PRO A 637 9.42 20.59 19.64
CA PRO A 637 9.34 20.06 21.00
C PRO A 637 10.31 20.80 21.96
N LEU A 638 10.33 22.14 21.93
CA LEU A 638 11.50 22.94 22.36
C LEU A 638 11.64 23.15 23.89
N PHE A 639 10.56 23.03 24.65
CA PHE A 639 10.52 23.25 26.11
C PHE A 639 9.67 22.16 26.77
N ASP A 640 9.94 21.81 28.03
CA ASP A 640 8.95 21.08 28.83
C ASP A 640 7.76 21.99 29.20
N LYS A 641 6.53 21.48 29.03
CA LYS A 641 5.29 22.22 29.28
C LYS A 641 5.15 22.67 30.74
N ASN A 642 5.51 21.82 31.69
CA ASN A 642 5.31 22.08 33.11
C ASN A 642 6.37 23.07 33.63
N GLN A 643 7.63 22.86 33.23
CA GLN A 643 8.74 23.75 33.58
C GLN A 643 8.58 25.13 32.95
N LEU A 644 8.11 25.23 31.69
CA LEU A 644 7.92 26.52 31.00
C LEU A 644 7.05 27.49 31.79
N ARG A 645 6.01 27.00 32.48
CA ARG A 645 5.13 27.83 33.31
C ARG A 645 5.90 28.58 34.40
N HIS A 646 6.85 27.90 35.05
CA HIS A 646 7.70 28.47 36.09
C HIS A 646 8.88 29.26 35.50
N ALA A 647 9.43 28.80 34.37
CA ALA A 647 10.49 29.50 33.67
C ALA A 647 10.05 30.90 33.20
N LEU A 648 8.80 31.11 32.83
CA LEU A 648 8.30 32.45 32.45
C LEU A 648 8.40 33.51 33.56
N ASP A 649 8.48 33.11 34.83
CA ASP A 649 8.70 34.03 35.96
C ASP A 649 10.19 34.39 36.17
N THR A 650 11.12 33.57 35.68
CA THR A 650 12.57 33.68 35.98
C THR A 650 13.48 33.73 34.74
N CYS A 651 12.92 33.60 33.52
CA CYS A 651 13.69 33.51 32.29
C CYS A 651 14.35 34.84 31.91
N PRO A 652 15.42 34.80 31.10
CA PRO A 652 16.01 36.01 30.55
C PRO A 652 15.04 36.80 29.66
N LYS A 653 15.15 38.14 29.66
CA LYS A 653 14.32 39.07 28.87
C LYS A 653 14.22 38.68 27.39
N HIS A 654 15.30 38.19 26.78
CA HIS A 654 15.31 37.74 25.38
C HIS A 654 14.47 36.49 25.14
N LEU A 655 14.41 35.55 26.10
CA LEU A 655 13.58 34.34 26.00
C LEU A 655 12.09 34.67 26.15
N PHE A 656 11.74 35.51 27.12
CA PHE A 656 10.38 36.04 27.21
C PHE A 656 9.96 36.76 25.92
N SER A 657 10.82 37.63 25.38
CA SER A 657 10.53 38.41 24.16
C SER A 657 10.38 37.55 22.91
N ALA A 658 11.17 36.47 22.78
CA ALA A 658 11.06 35.54 21.65
C ALA A 658 9.72 34.80 21.68
N LEU A 659 9.35 34.25 22.85
CA LEU A 659 8.06 33.58 23.04
C LEU A 659 6.89 34.54 22.81
N TYR A 660 6.96 35.76 23.36
CA TYR A 660 5.96 36.81 23.15
C TYR A 660 5.76 37.13 21.66
N LEU A 661 6.84 37.31 20.90
CA LEU A 661 6.78 37.57 19.45
C LEU A 661 6.29 36.38 18.62
N ALA A 662 6.38 35.15 19.15
CA ALA A 662 5.84 33.96 18.51
C ALA A 662 4.36 33.72 18.85
N THR A 663 3.91 34.06 20.06
CA THR A 663 2.52 33.89 20.50
C THR A 663 1.61 35.06 20.15
N CYS A 664 2.14 36.29 20.02
CA CYS A 664 1.33 37.50 19.81
C CYS A 664 0.40 37.43 18.60
N ARG A 665 0.82 36.73 17.55
CA ARG A 665 0.06 36.53 16.29
C ARG A 665 -1.24 35.76 16.45
N TYR A 666 -1.42 35.05 17.58
CA TYR A 666 -2.64 34.31 17.91
C TYR A 666 -3.46 34.97 19.03
N SER A 667 -3.03 36.13 19.56
CA SER A 667 -3.79 36.83 20.60
C SER A 667 -4.87 37.73 19.99
N SER A 668 -6.07 37.68 20.57
CA SER A 668 -7.23 38.45 20.15
C SER A 668 -7.31 39.87 20.76
N ARG A 669 -6.36 40.26 21.63
CA ARG A 669 -6.38 41.61 22.23
C ARG A 669 -5.94 42.66 21.18
N PRO A 670 -6.60 43.83 21.08
CA PRO A 670 -6.29 44.90 20.11
C PRO A 670 -4.97 45.65 20.37
N HIS A 671 -4.05 45.03 21.12
CA HIS A 671 -2.78 45.58 21.57
C HIS A 671 -1.58 44.75 21.09
N TYR A 672 -1.80 43.71 20.27
CA TYR A 672 -0.75 42.92 19.64
C TYR A 672 -0.67 43.21 18.12
N PRO A 673 -0.05 44.33 17.68
CA PRO A 673 0.06 44.66 16.26
C PRO A 673 1.13 43.78 15.56
N TYR A 674 0.76 42.55 15.20
CA TYR A 674 1.64 41.60 14.50
C TYR A 674 2.23 42.17 13.19
N HIS A 675 1.55 43.14 12.56
CA HIS A 675 2.04 43.87 11.39
C HIS A 675 3.38 44.62 11.59
N HIS A 676 3.81 44.89 12.83
CA HIS A 676 5.12 45.48 13.13
C HIS A 676 6.19 44.46 13.59
N SER A 677 5.85 43.17 13.66
CA SER A 677 6.71 42.11 14.21
C SER A 677 8.09 41.98 13.53
N LYS A 678 8.18 42.11 12.19
CA LYS A 678 9.42 41.88 11.42
C LYS A 678 10.60 42.76 11.86
N GLY A 679 10.34 43.99 12.28
CA GLY A 679 11.38 44.87 12.85
C GLY A 679 11.82 44.44 14.25
N LEU A 680 10.86 44.05 15.10
CA LEU A 680 11.09 43.62 16.47
C LEU A 680 11.81 42.27 16.56
N ILE A 681 11.46 41.31 15.70
CA ILE A 681 12.13 40.00 15.58
C ILE A 681 13.60 40.21 15.19
N LYS A 682 13.90 41.09 14.23
CA LYS A 682 15.29 41.41 13.84
C LYS A 682 16.05 42.20 14.91
N THR A 683 15.36 43.07 15.65
CA THR A 683 15.94 43.78 16.81
C THR A 683 16.34 42.80 17.91
N LEU A 684 15.46 41.85 18.24
CA LEU A 684 15.72 40.79 19.21
C LEU A 684 16.88 39.90 18.76
N TRP A 685 16.93 39.49 17.48
CA TRP A 685 18.05 38.71 16.94
C TRP A 685 19.40 39.43 17.13
N ASN A 686 19.46 40.73 16.86
CA ASN A 686 20.66 41.54 17.07
C ASN A 686 21.08 41.56 18.56
N VAL A 687 20.14 41.76 19.49
CA VAL A 687 20.41 41.77 20.93
C VAL A 687 20.99 40.43 21.40
N VAL A 688 20.39 39.32 20.95
CA VAL A 688 20.84 37.95 21.27
C VAL A 688 22.22 37.66 20.67
N ALA A 689 22.48 38.11 19.44
CA ALA A 689 23.81 38.01 18.82
C ALA A 689 24.88 38.76 19.63
N SER A 690 24.56 39.96 20.13
CA SER A 690 25.43 40.76 21.00
C SER A 690 25.51 40.31 22.47
N THR A 691 24.81 39.24 22.86
CA THR A 691 24.80 38.76 24.26
C THR A 691 26.01 37.85 24.52
N ASP A 692 26.89 38.23 25.44
CA ASP A 692 28.11 37.47 25.77
C ASP A 692 27.82 36.08 26.35
N THR A 693 26.76 35.93 27.14
CA THR A 693 26.39 34.65 27.77
C THR A 693 25.79 33.69 26.74
N LYS A 694 26.53 32.62 26.41
CA LYS A 694 26.03 31.53 25.55
C LYS A 694 25.45 30.40 26.40
N GLY A 695 24.17 30.11 26.21
CA GLY A 695 23.38 29.20 27.05
C GLY A 695 22.26 28.50 26.29
N LEU A 696 21.58 27.56 26.96
CA LEU A 696 20.50 26.77 26.36
C LEU A 696 19.25 27.63 26.05
N ASP A 697 19.04 28.67 26.84
CA ASP A 697 18.08 29.76 26.60
C ASP A 697 18.36 30.50 25.28
N VAL A 698 19.63 30.72 24.94
CA VAL A 698 20.04 31.35 23.67
C VAL A 698 19.79 30.41 22.48
N VAL A 699 20.04 29.10 22.65
CA VAL A 699 19.66 28.09 21.63
C VAL A 699 18.13 28.10 21.42
N GLN A 700 17.36 28.06 22.51
CA GLN A 700 15.89 28.11 22.47
C GLN A 700 15.39 29.39 21.78
N VAL A 701 15.95 30.55 22.10
CA VAL A 701 15.62 31.81 21.42
C VAL A 701 15.94 31.76 19.93
N TYR A 702 17.11 31.25 19.52
CA TYR A 702 17.42 31.12 18.10
C TYR A 702 16.49 30.15 17.36
N CYS A 703 15.98 29.10 18.01
CA CYS A 703 14.96 28.22 17.43
C CYS A 703 13.61 28.92 17.26
N VAL A 704 13.14 29.69 18.26
CA VAL A 704 11.90 30.48 18.16
C VAL A 704 12.03 31.62 17.13
N LEU A 705 13.19 32.27 17.06
CA LEU A 705 13.51 33.26 16.03
C LEU A 705 13.53 32.63 14.64
N ALA A 706 14.11 31.43 14.47
CA ALA A 706 14.09 30.72 13.19
C ALA A 706 12.65 30.43 12.72
N LEU A 707 11.79 29.91 13.60
CA LEU A 707 10.39 29.63 13.28
C LEU A 707 9.60 30.90 12.92
N THR A 708 9.76 31.98 13.69
CA THR A 708 9.10 33.26 13.38
C THR A 708 9.65 33.93 12.10
N PHE A 709 10.94 33.76 11.77
CA PHE A 709 11.50 34.19 10.49
C PHE A 709 10.93 33.41 9.30
N ILE A 710 10.62 32.10 9.45
CA ILE A 710 9.93 31.31 8.42
C ILE A 710 8.53 31.90 8.13
N TRP A 711 7.71 32.11 9.16
CA TRP A 711 6.34 32.62 9.01
C TRP A 711 6.25 33.96 8.26
N ILE A 712 7.22 34.87 8.50
CA ILE A 712 7.34 36.17 7.82
C ILE A 712 8.17 36.14 6.52
N GLY A 713 8.47 34.93 6.02
CA GLY A 713 9.14 34.69 4.73
C GLY A 713 10.63 35.06 4.67
N ASP A 714 11.30 35.31 5.80
CA ASP A 714 12.74 35.61 5.80
C ASP A 714 13.57 34.32 5.91
N ARG A 715 13.61 33.55 4.80
CA ARG A 715 14.38 32.31 4.66
C ARG A 715 15.83 32.48 5.09
N THR A 716 16.46 33.61 4.76
CA THR A 716 17.86 33.90 5.08
C THR A 716 18.06 34.08 6.58
N SER A 717 17.23 34.90 7.24
CA SER A 717 17.32 35.10 8.69
C SER A 717 16.92 33.84 9.47
N ALA A 718 16.00 33.02 8.96
CA ALA A 718 15.69 31.69 9.52
C ALA A 718 16.87 30.72 9.41
N GLN A 719 17.52 30.66 8.24
CA GLN A 719 18.70 29.84 7.98
C GLN A 719 19.90 30.26 8.84
N ILE A 720 20.09 31.57 9.03
CA ILE A 720 21.12 32.12 9.93
C ILE A 720 20.79 31.74 11.38
N SER A 721 19.57 32.00 11.86
CA SER A 721 19.15 31.69 13.24
C SER A 721 19.30 30.20 13.58
N THR A 722 18.90 29.31 12.66
CA THR A 722 19.08 27.85 12.82
C THR A 722 20.56 27.44 12.85
N SER A 723 21.44 28.19 12.16
CA SER A 723 22.89 27.98 12.21
C SER A 723 23.47 28.49 13.54
N SER A 724 23.05 29.66 14.02
CA SER A 724 23.43 30.20 15.32
C SER A 724 22.99 29.29 16.48
N ALA A 725 21.78 28.73 16.42
CA ALA A 725 21.30 27.73 17.36
C ALA A 725 22.24 26.51 17.39
N ALA A 726 22.62 25.98 16.23
CA ALA A 726 23.52 24.83 16.12
C ALA A 726 24.95 25.11 16.64
N ILE A 727 25.49 26.30 16.38
CA ILE A 727 26.84 26.71 16.86
C ILE A 727 26.84 26.83 18.39
N VAL A 728 25.85 27.53 18.97
CA VAL A 728 25.74 27.66 20.43
C VAL A 728 25.44 26.31 21.09
N PHE A 729 24.69 25.43 20.42
CA PHE A 729 24.44 24.06 20.89
C PHE A 729 25.71 23.20 20.96
N ASP A 730 26.57 23.26 19.94
CA ASP A 730 27.86 22.57 19.95
C ASP A 730 28.78 23.12 21.05
N GLU A 731 28.82 24.45 21.22
CA GLU A 731 29.56 25.11 22.30
C GLU A 731 29.12 24.63 23.70
N ILE A 732 27.81 24.67 24.01
CA ILE A 732 27.34 24.26 25.36
C ILE A 732 27.50 22.76 25.62
N THR A 733 27.46 21.90 24.60
CA THR A 733 27.60 20.44 24.75
C THR A 733 29.06 19.99 24.85
N THR A 734 29.96 20.57 24.03
CA THR A 734 31.40 20.35 24.16
C THR A 734 31.93 20.83 25.52
N GLN A 735 31.52 22.03 25.97
CA GLN A 735 31.89 22.55 27.30
C GLN A 735 31.29 21.74 28.46
N SER A 736 30.07 21.20 28.32
CA SER A 736 29.41 20.41 29.38
C SER A 736 30.06 19.05 29.66
N SER A 737 30.95 18.57 28.79
CA SER A 737 31.63 17.26 28.92
C SER A 737 32.61 17.14 30.12
N ARG A 738 32.56 18.05 31.09
CA ARG A 738 33.43 18.14 32.27
C ARG A 738 32.69 18.17 33.62
N ARG A 739 31.37 17.97 33.67
CA ARG A 739 30.58 17.90 34.92
C ARG A 739 29.54 16.78 34.86
N PRO A 740 29.18 16.15 36.00
CA PRO A 740 28.00 15.29 36.05
C PRO A 740 26.73 16.12 35.83
N SER A 741 25.82 15.57 35.03
CA SER A 741 24.56 16.19 34.59
C SER A 741 23.42 15.95 35.58
N ASN A 742 22.46 16.89 35.60
CA ASN A 742 21.10 16.64 36.11
C ASN A 742 20.23 16.16 34.94
N GLN A 743 19.34 15.18 35.18
CA GLN A 743 18.53 14.54 34.13
C GLN A 743 17.72 15.57 33.32
N GLU A 744 17.05 16.50 34.01
CA GLU A 744 16.23 17.56 33.40
C GLU A 744 17.01 18.40 32.35
N ARG A 745 18.33 18.59 32.58
CA ARG A 745 19.22 19.32 31.68
C ARG A 745 19.65 18.49 30.46
N GLU A 746 19.65 17.17 30.55
CA GLU A 746 19.85 16.30 29.38
C GLU A 746 18.61 16.30 28.48
N ASP A 747 17.41 16.32 29.08
CA ASP A 747 16.15 16.31 28.34
C ASP A 747 15.88 17.63 27.59
N ASP A 748 16.21 18.80 28.18
CA ASP A 748 16.16 20.07 27.45
C ASP A 748 17.20 20.17 26.32
N VAL A 749 18.37 19.53 26.50
CA VAL A 749 19.40 19.44 25.45
C VAL A 749 18.91 18.54 24.31
N LEU A 750 18.22 17.44 24.61
CA LEU A 750 17.56 16.61 23.59
C LEU A 750 16.47 17.39 22.84
N ARG A 751 15.57 18.08 23.57
CA ARG A 751 14.51 18.94 23.01
C ARG A 751 15.05 20.02 22.07
N ALA A 752 16.13 20.68 22.45
CA ALA A 752 16.82 21.66 21.62
C ALA A 752 17.46 21.01 20.37
N CYS A 753 18.11 19.85 20.53
CA CYS A 753 18.73 19.11 19.42
C CYS A 753 17.70 18.70 18.35
N GLN A 754 16.58 18.11 18.78
CA GLN A 754 15.45 17.73 17.93
C GLN A 754 14.86 18.96 17.21
N SER A 755 14.66 20.07 17.93
CA SER A 755 14.15 21.31 17.35
C SER A 755 15.08 21.91 16.28
N ILE A 756 16.40 21.87 16.49
CA ILE A 756 17.40 22.29 15.49
C ILE A 756 17.34 21.39 14.24
N LEU A 757 17.18 20.07 14.41
CA LEU A 757 17.08 19.13 13.29
C LEU A 757 15.80 19.37 12.47
N ILE A 758 14.64 19.49 13.13
CA ILE A 758 13.36 19.83 12.49
C ILE A 758 13.48 21.13 11.67
N LEU A 759 14.04 22.21 12.26
CA LEU A 759 14.24 23.48 11.56
C LEU A 759 15.15 23.36 10.33
N LYS A 760 16.22 22.54 10.39
CA LYS A 760 17.08 22.27 9.22
C LYS A 760 16.31 21.58 8.10
N CYS A 761 15.51 20.56 8.44
CA CYS A 761 14.68 19.82 7.48
C CYS A 761 13.59 20.71 6.85
N MET A 762 12.92 21.55 7.63
CA MET A 762 11.88 22.49 7.13
C MET A 762 12.45 23.56 6.19
N ILE A 763 13.67 24.04 6.44
CA ILE A 763 14.30 25.06 5.59
C ILE A 763 14.90 24.42 4.33
N GLY A 764 15.55 23.26 4.45
CA GLY A 764 16.30 22.59 3.38
C GLY A 764 17.58 23.34 2.98
N ARG A 765 18.59 22.64 2.45
CA ARG A 765 19.81 23.27 1.91
C ARG A 765 20.40 22.51 0.72
N THR A 766 20.89 23.27 -0.24
CA THR A 766 21.85 22.83 -1.24
C THR A 766 23.26 22.74 -0.65
N GLY A 767 23.98 21.66 -0.94
CA GLY A 767 25.45 21.56 -0.95
C GLY A 767 26.23 22.01 0.29
N SER A 768 26.31 21.17 1.33
CA SER A 768 27.40 21.22 2.32
C SER A 768 27.64 19.84 2.95
N SER A 769 28.89 19.39 3.02
CA SER A 769 29.33 18.02 3.36
C SER A 769 28.99 17.58 4.80
N PHE A 770 27.72 17.24 5.03
CA PHE A 770 27.22 16.44 6.14
C PHE A 770 26.25 15.39 5.59
N ASP A 771 26.77 14.53 4.70
CA ASP A 771 26.06 13.39 4.12
C ASP A 771 25.90 12.25 5.13
N GLN A 772 25.17 12.57 6.20
CA GLN A 772 24.33 11.69 7.00
C GLN A 772 23.60 12.59 7.99
N PRO A 773 22.29 12.39 8.22
CA PRO A 773 21.69 12.77 9.48
C PRO A 773 22.40 11.93 10.54
N ARG A 774 23.38 12.52 11.25
CA ARG A 774 24.05 11.82 12.35
C ARG A 774 22.96 11.33 13.29
N THR A 775 22.85 10.01 13.44
CA THR A 775 21.95 9.37 14.41
C THR A 775 22.06 10.11 15.73
N LEU A 776 20.92 10.45 16.33
CA LEU A 776 20.85 11.04 17.67
C LEU A 776 21.89 10.34 18.56
N PRO A 777 22.88 11.07 19.12
CA PRO A 777 23.98 10.43 19.82
C PRO A 777 23.43 9.44 20.82
N ALA A 778 23.93 8.19 20.87
CA ALA A 778 23.25 7.11 21.61
C ALA A 778 23.02 7.39 23.12
N ARG A 779 23.72 8.40 23.65
CA ARG A 779 23.59 8.98 25.00
C ARG A 779 22.37 9.90 25.19
N LEU A 780 21.69 10.28 24.11
CA LEU A 780 20.53 11.18 24.01
C LEU A 780 19.30 10.45 23.41
N MET A 781 19.33 9.13 23.28
CA MET A 781 18.12 8.37 22.95
C MET A 781 17.19 8.33 24.17
N PRO A 782 15.87 8.52 24.01
CA PRO A 782 14.91 8.40 25.10
C PRO A 782 15.03 7.07 25.84
N ARG A 783 15.00 7.12 27.18
CA ARG A 783 14.91 5.91 28.01
C ARG A 783 13.45 5.51 28.17
N SER A 784 13.21 4.20 28.27
CA SER A 784 11.89 3.54 28.14
C SER A 784 10.89 3.77 29.29
N GLY A 785 11.01 4.89 30.02
CA GLY A 785 10.14 5.26 31.15
C GLY A 785 9.21 6.46 30.88
N ASP A 786 9.64 7.42 30.05
CA ASP A 786 8.94 8.71 29.88
C ASP A 786 8.16 8.84 28.55
N THR A 787 7.91 7.70 27.90
CA THR A 787 7.15 7.63 26.63
C THR A 787 5.67 7.96 26.85
N ALA A 788 5.22 9.12 26.35
CA ALA A 788 3.83 9.53 26.42
C ALA A 788 2.93 8.57 25.62
N HIS A 789 2.10 7.77 26.31
CA HIS A 789 1.22 6.78 25.69
C HIS A 789 -0.26 7.23 25.63
N ALA A 790 -1.00 6.73 24.63
CA ALA A 790 -2.42 7.03 24.42
C ALA A 790 -3.40 6.20 25.30
N GLY A 791 -2.90 5.38 26.22
CA GLY A 791 -3.69 4.48 27.07
C GLY A 791 -2.82 3.69 28.05
N HIS A 792 -3.43 2.75 28.79
CA HIS A 792 -2.76 1.89 29.79
C HIS A 792 -1.98 0.71 29.18
N GLY A 793 -1.26 0.94 28.08
CA GLY A 793 -0.36 -0.07 27.51
C GLY A 793 0.96 -0.12 28.28
N THR A 794 1.50 -1.32 28.49
CA THR A 794 2.90 -1.50 28.91
C THR A 794 3.84 -0.98 27.83
N SER A 795 4.88 -0.22 28.19
CA SER A 795 5.88 0.24 27.22
C SER A 795 6.56 -0.96 26.56
N GLN A 796 6.71 -0.91 25.23
CA GLN A 796 7.43 -1.95 24.51
C GLN A 796 8.94 -1.76 24.70
N PRO A 797 9.74 -2.83 24.90
CA PRO A 797 11.18 -2.70 24.84
C PRO A 797 11.56 -2.11 23.47
N HIS A 798 12.44 -1.11 23.47
CA HIS A 798 12.89 -0.34 22.31
C HIS A 798 11.88 0.67 21.68
N ASP A 799 10.77 1.00 22.35
CA ASP A 799 9.95 2.17 21.95
C ASP A 799 10.78 3.48 22.07
N LEU A 800 10.91 4.21 20.96
CA LEU A 800 11.64 5.49 20.89
C LEU A 800 10.77 6.70 21.30
N GLY A 801 9.45 6.52 21.38
CA GLY A 801 8.48 7.58 21.67
C GLY A 801 8.17 8.47 20.47
N ILE A 802 6.92 8.94 20.41
CA ILE A 802 6.32 9.56 19.21
C ILE A 802 7.14 10.71 18.61
N VAL A 803 7.75 11.57 19.43
CA VAL A 803 8.56 12.71 18.97
C VAL A 803 9.83 12.26 18.23
N ALA A 804 10.46 11.16 18.67
CA ALA A 804 11.65 10.64 17.99
C ALA A 804 11.28 10.07 16.60
N TYR A 805 10.15 9.38 16.49
CA TYR A 805 9.62 8.90 15.20
C TYR A 805 9.25 10.07 14.27
N THR A 806 8.61 11.13 14.78
CA THR A 806 8.35 12.37 14.00
C THR A 806 9.66 13.00 13.49
N VAL A 807 10.68 13.10 14.33
CA VAL A 807 12.01 13.64 13.97
C VAL A 807 12.71 12.77 12.92
N HIS A 808 12.57 11.44 12.98
CA HIS A 808 13.12 10.54 11.96
C HIS A 808 12.47 10.80 10.59
N LEU A 809 11.14 10.93 10.53
CA LEU A 809 10.44 11.25 9.27
C LEU A 809 10.77 12.65 8.74
N PHE A 810 11.00 13.66 9.58
CA PHE A 810 11.51 14.97 9.12
C PHE A 810 12.86 14.84 8.37
N SER A 811 13.72 13.92 8.80
CA SER A 811 14.99 13.63 8.13
C SER A 811 14.77 13.01 6.74
N ILE A 812 13.90 12.00 6.64
CA ILE A 812 13.54 11.35 5.37
C ILE A 812 12.85 12.36 4.43
N PHE A 813 11.96 13.20 4.95
CA PHE A 813 11.30 14.29 4.21
C PHE A 813 12.29 15.26 3.57
N SER A 814 13.34 15.66 4.29
CA SER A 814 14.38 16.54 3.75
C SER A 814 15.11 15.90 2.55
N ARG A 815 15.20 14.57 2.48
CA ARG A 815 15.76 13.84 1.33
C ARG A 815 14.74 13.69 0.20
N ALA A 816 13.48 13.40 0.52
CA ALA A 816 12.39 13.32 -0.45
C ALA A 816 12.16 14.65 -1.20
N ILE A 817 12.16 15.77 -0.48
CA ILE A 817 12.11 17.10 -1.10
C ILE A 817 13.35 17.36 -1.98
N SER A 818 14.54 16.95 -1.52
CA SER A 818 15.78 17.09 -2.31
C SER A 818 15.75 16.23 -3.59
N PHE A 819 15.14 15.05 -3.54
CA PHE A 819 14.89 14.19 -4.70
C PHE A 819 13.90 14.83 -5.67
N VAL A 820 12.72 15.25 -5.19
CA VAL A 820 11.70 15.92 -6.03
C VAL A 820 12.23 17.22 -6.65
N GLN A 821 13.09 17.97 -5.95
CA GLN A 821 13.76 19.16 -6.47
C GLN A 821 14.93 18.88 -7.43
N SER A 822 15.38 17.63 -7.60
CA SER A 822 16.41 17.27 -8.59
C SER A 822 15.87 17.13 -10.02
N PHE A 823 14.57 16.88 -10.17
CA PHE A 823 13.89 16.86 -11.47
C PHE A 823 14.01 18.22 -12.16
N GLY A 824 14.43 18.23 -13.42
CA GLY A 824 14.69 19.47 -14.17
C GLY A 824 16.12 20.02 -14.01
N THR A 825 17.00 19.33 -13.29
CA THR A 825 18.46 19.52 -13.38
C THR A 825 19.07 18.50 -14.35
N GLU A 826 20.31 18.72 -14.80
CA GLU A 826 20.99 17.87 -15.82
C GLU A 826 21.42 16.47 -15.31
N THR A 827 21.06 16.07 -14.08
CA THR A 827 21.49 14.79 -13.48
C THR A 827 20.56 13.64 -13.88
N THR A 828 20.82 13.04 -15.06
CA THR A 828 20.16 11.81 -15.50
C THR A 828 20.47 10.64 -14.56
N THR A 829 19.45 10.15 -13.86
CA THR A 829 19.52 8.91 -13.07
C THR A 829 18.25 8.10 -13.30
N GLU A 830 18.39 6.84 -13.71
CA GLU A 830 17.26 5.93 -13.90
C GLU A 830 16.62 5.59 -12.54
N HIS A 831 15.48 6.19 -12.22
CA HIS A 831 14.88 6.12 -10.88
C HIS A 831 14.44 4.71 -10.48
N TRP A 832 14.13 3.84 -11.45
CA TRP A 832 13.78 2.42 -11.24
C TRP A 832 14.97 1.52 -10.86
N ARG A 833 16.23 1.97 -11.01
CA ARG A 833 17.39 1.15 -10.62
C ARG A 833 17.44 0.98 -9.09
N ALA A 834 17.75 -0.22 -8.61
CA ALA A 834 17.83 -0.55 -7.18
C ALA A 834 18.81 0.32 -6.34
N GLN A 835 19.76 1.02 -6.99
CA GLN A 835 20.71 1.94 -6.34
C GLN A 835 20.28 3.43 -6.44
N SER A 836 19.05 3.72 -6.85
CA SER A 836 18.55 5.08 -7.02
C SER A 836 18.22 5.76 -5.67
N THR A 837 18.21 7.10 -5.68
CA THR A 837 17.75 7.92 -4.54
C THR A 837 16.31 7.58 -4.15
N TYR A 838 15.46 7.25 -5.13
CA TYR A 838 14.10 6.76 -4.92
C TYR A 838 14.09 5.49 -4.07
N ASN A 839 14.78 4.42 -4.52
CA ASN A 839 14.81 3.14 -3.82
C ASN A 839 15.43 3.25 -2.41
N SER A 840 16.44 4.12 -2.21
CA SER A 840 16.97 4.41 -0.86
C SER A 840 15.92 5.04 0.07
N ILE A 841 15.08 5.95 -0.44
CA ILE A 841 14.03 6.59 0.38
C ILE A 841 12.91 5.58 0.70
N ILE A 842 12.52 4.74 -0.27
CA ILE A 842 11.56 3.65 -0.03
C ILE A 842 12.10 2.66 1.01
N GLN A 843 13.38 2.27 0.94
CA GLN A 843 14.02 1.43 1.95
C GLN A 843 13.98 2.07 3.35
N GLU A 844 14.30 3.35 3.47
CA GLU A 844 14.27 4.07 4.76
C GLU A 844 12.84 4.20 5.34
N LEU A 845 11.81 4.23 4.50
CA LEU A 845 10.41 4.17 4.93
C LEU A 845 10.03 2.78 5.44
N LEU A 846 10.45 1.71 4.76
CA LEU A 846 10.24 0.33 5.22
C LEU A 846 11.02 0.02 6.51
N GLU A 847 12.23 0.56 6.67
CA GLU A 847 13.00 0.53 7.93
C GLU A 847 12.30 1.33 9.05
N PHE A 848 11.67 2.47 8.73
CA PHE A 848 10.82 3.19 9.67
C PHE A 848 9.59 2.36 10.08
N GLU A 849 8.88 1.73 9.14
CA GLU A 849 7.68 0.94 9.44
C GLU A 849 7.98 -0.35 10.23
N THR A 850 9.15 -0.95 10.05
CA THR A 850 9.59 -2.09 10.86
C THR A 850 10.06 -1.67 12.26
N THR A 851 10.59 -0.46 12.43
CA THR A 851 11.02 0.08 13.74
C THR A 851 9.94 0.84 14.51
N LEU A 852 8.79 1.17 13.90
CA LEU A 852 7.68 1.86 14.56
C LEU A 852 6.96 0.96 15.59
N ALA A 853 7.05 1.34 16.86
CA ALA A 853 6.39 0.63 17.97
C ALA A 853 4.88 0.43 17.72
N GLN A 854 4.36 -0.75 18.08
CA GLN A 854 2.96 -1.13 17.84
C GLN A 854 1.98 -0.17 18.52
N GLY A 855 2.37 0.40 19.67
CA GLY A 855 1.59 1.40 20.41
C GLY A 855 1.38 2.74 19.69
N HIS A 856 2.04 2.98 18.55
CA HIS A 856 1.90 4.20 17.74
C HIS A 856 1.18 3.99 16.40
N ARG A 857 0.82 2.75 16.04
CA ARG A 857 0.16 2.42 14.76
C ARG A 857 -1.35 2.74 14.80
N VAL A 858 -1.89 3.29 13.70
CA VAL A 858 -3.28 3.77 13.56
C VAL A 858 -4.30 2.81 14.19
N ARG A 859 -4.28 1.55 13.74
CA ARG A 859 -5.19 0.46 14.13
C ARG A 859 -5.10 0.04 15.60
N ARG A 860 -3.99 0.31 16.30
CA ARG A 860 -3.85 0.05 17.75
C ARG A 860 -4.30 1.22 18.63
N LEU A 861 -4.37 2.43 18.08
CA LEU A 861 -4.74 3.63 18.81
C LEU A 861 -6.24 3.87 18.88
N GLY A 862 -6.99 3.40 17.88
CA GLY A 862 -8.45 3.49 17.83
C GLY A 862 -8.95 4.94 17.76
N LEU A 863 -8.43 5.72 16.80
CA LEU A 863 -8.73 7.15 16.64
C LEU A 863 -10.25 7.41 16.54
N GLU A 864 -10.97 6.56 15.80
CA GLU A 864 -12.42 6.63 15.65
C GLU A 864 -13.17 6.47 16.98
N GLN A 865 -12.68 5.63 17.89
CA GLN A 865 -13.32 5.40 19.18
C GLN A 865 -12.96 6.47 20.24
N ARG A 866 -12.04 7.40 19.95
CA ARG A 866 -11.71 8.53 20.86
C ARG A 866 -12.70 9.68 20.71
N SER A 867 -12.99 10.38 21.82
CA SER A 867 -13.70 11.65 21.77
C SER A 867 -12.74 12.81 21.47
N SER A 868 -13.28 13.92 20.95
CA SER A 868 -12.53 15.18 20.78
C SER A 868 -11.81 15.61 22.07
N SER A 869 -12.47 15.44 23.22
CA SER A 869 -11.91 15.75 24.55
C SER A 869 -10.73 14.86 24.92
N ASP A 870 -10.67 13.61 24.48
CA ASP A 870 -9.52 12.72 24.73
C ASP A 870 -8.30 13.15 23.92
N LEU A 871 -8.53 13.59 22.68
CA LEU A 871 -7.46 14.06 21.79
C LEU A 871 -6.84 15.35 22.33
N GLU A 872 -7.66 16.33 22.72
CA GLU A 872 -7.16 17.60 23.27
C GLU A 872 -6.56 17.43 24.68
N HIS A 873 -7.12 16.55 25.53
CA HIS A 873 -6.50 16.23 26.83
C HIS A 873 -5.11 15.59 26.65
N ARG A 874 -4.93 14.77 25.60
CA ARG A 874 -3.63 14.15 25.25
C ARG A 874 -2.97 14.83 24.03
N ARG A 875 -3.16 16.14 23.83
CA ARG A 875 -2.66 16.88 22.65
C ARG A 875 -1.16 16.70 22.40
N LEU A 876 -0.37 16.58 23.47
CA LEU A 876 1.09 16.37 23.42
C LEU A 876 1.51 15.05 22.76
N TYR A 877 0.61 14.07 22.74
CA TYR A 877 0.77 12.83 21.98
C TYR A 877 0.20 12.97 20.57
N TRP A 878 -1.05 13.44 20.47
CA TRP A 878 -1.80 13.40 19.22
C TRP A 878 -1.30 14.39 18.16
N ALA A 879 -0.81 15.59 18.53
CA ALA A 879 -0.27 16.52 17.53
C ALA A 879 1.03 16.00 16.87
N PRO A 880 2.05 15.50 17.62
CA PRO A 880 3.17 14.77 17.04
C PRO A 880 2.77 13.52 16.25
N TRP A 881 1.74 12.79 16.70
CA TRP A 881 1.25 11.61 16.00
C TRP A 881 0.62 11.97 14.65
N PHE A 882 -0.24 12.99 14.57
CA PHE A 882 -0.76 13.49 13.30
C PHE A 882 0.36 13.98 12.39
N MET A 883 1.33 14.75 12.92
CA MET A 883 2.52 15.16 12.15
C MET A 883 3.31 13.96 11.61
N MET A 884 3.47 12.89 12.40
CA MET A 884 4.12 11.65 11.97
C MET A 884 3.36 10.97 10.82
N GLN A 885 2.03 10.87 10.92
CA GLN A 885 1.21 10.29 9.84
C GLN A 885 1.23 11.14 8.57
N PHE A 886 1.05 12.47 8.69
CA PHE A 886 1.14 13.40 7.56
C PHE A 886 2.52 13.34 6.89
N LEU A 887 3.61 13.30 7.65
CA LEU A 887 4.95 13.10 7.11
C LEU A 887 5.05 11.75 6.38
N PHE A 888 4.66 10.64 6.98
CA PHE A 888 4.82 9.31 6.39
C PHE A 888 4.10 9.19 5.03
N HIS A 889 2.79 9.49 4.98
CA HIS A 889 2.02 9.43 3.74
C HIS A 889 2.40 10.57 2.78
N GLY A 890 2.74 11.76 3.27
CA GLY A 890 3.19 12.88 2.44
C GLY A 890 4.53 12.61 1.73
N ILE A 891 5.48 11.94 2.39
CA ILE A 891 6.74 11.51 1.76
C ILE A 891 6.44 10.50 0.65
N GLN A 892 5.66 9.47 0.93
CA GLN A 892 5.27 8.45 -0.05
C GLN A 892 4.59 9.07 -1.27
N ALA A 893 3.63 9.98 -1.07
CA ALA A 893 2.95 10.69 -2.16
C ALA A 893 3.90 11.61 -2.96
N LEU A 894 4.90 12.21 -2.31
CA LEU A 894 5.91 13.06 -2.95
C LEU A 894 6.91 12.27 -3.82
N VAL A 895 7.50 11.18 -3.30
CA VAL A 895 8.53 10.43 -4.05
C VAL A 895 7.94 9.62 -5.20
N ASN A 896 6.67 9.25 -5.10
CA ASN A 896 5.92 8.56 -6.15
C ASN A 896 5.16 9.53 -7.10
N HIS A 897 5.24 10.85 -6.89
CA HIS A 897 4.36 11.83 -7.55
C HIS A 897 4.37 11.72 -9.09
N PRO A 898 3.26 11.33 -9.75
CA PRO A 898 3.27 10.89 -11.15
C PRO A 898 3.70 11.99 -12.13
N LEU A 899 3.24 13.24 -11.93
CA LEU A 899 3.68 14.39 -12.76
C LEU A 899 5.20 14.67 -12.71
N MET A 900 5.94 14.10 -11.76
CA MET A 900 7.41 14.21 -11.70
C MET A 900 8.07 13.15 -12.59
N HIS A 901 7.67 11.88 -12.44
CA HIS A 901 8.18 10.75 -13.24
C HIS A 901 7.79 10.82 -14.72
N LEU A 902 6.74 11.58 -15.04
CA LEU A 902 6.26 11.82 -16.41
C LEU A 902 6.85 13.06 -17.08
N VAL A 903 7.70 13.86 -16.41
CA VAL A 903 8.38 14.96 -17.12
C VAL A 903 9.38 14.38 -18.11
N ASP A 904 9.19 14.69 -19.40
CA ASP A 904 10.20 14.52 -20.42
C ASP A 904 11.45 15.34 -20.08
N GLN A 905 12.52 14.64 -19.68
CA GLN A 905 13.85 15.22 -19.64
C GLN A 905 14.38 15.12 -21.07
N ARG A 906 14.41 16.26 -21.77
CA ARG A 906 14.47 16.46 -23.24
C ARG A 906 15.61 15.79 -24.05
N GLN A 907 16.33 14.84 -23.47
CA GLN A 907 17.43 14.07 -24.08
C GLN A 907 17.42 12.58 -23.64
N ASP A 908 16.39 12.13 -22.92
CA ASP A 908 16.29 10.77 -22.37
C ASP A 908 15.97 9.75 -23.48
N THR A 909 16.96 8.94 -23.85
CA THR A 909 16.82 7.85 -24.83
C THR A 909 16.49 6.51 -24.18
N ALA A 910 16.31 6.46 -22.86
CA ALA A 910 15.99 5.24 -22.12
C ALA A 910 14.47 4.99 -22.08
N PHE A 911 14.06 3.76 -22.37
CA PHE A 911 12.69 3.31 -22.19
C PHE A 911 12.34 3.24 -20.70
N ARG A 912 11.43 4.10 -20.22
CA ARG A 912 10.94 4.10 -18.84
C ARG A 912 9.99 2.91 -18.64
N PRO A 913 10.22 2.00 -17.68
CA PRO A 913 9.37 0.81 -17.51
C PRO A 913 7.91 1.20 -17.18
N PRO A 914 6.90 0.75 -17.96
CA PRO A 914 5.49 1.07 -17.68
C PRO A 914 5.03 0.62 -16.30
N SER A 915 5.51 -0.54 -15.82
CA SER A 915 5.22 -1.03 -14.47
C SER A 915 5.74 -0.10 -13.36
N PHE A 916 6.86 0.60 -13.56
CA PHE A 916 7.36 1.61 -12.61
C PHE A 916 6.49 2.87 -12.63
N LEU A 917 6.01 3.29 -13.81
CA LEU A 917 5.10 4.43 -13.93
C LEU A 917 3.72 4.14 -13.32
N GLN A 918 3.19 2.93 -13.52
CA GLN A 918 1.97 2.45 -12.87
C GLN A 918 2.14 2.37 -11.34
N HIS A 919 3.17 1.67 -10.86
CA HIS A 919 3.48 1.54 -9.43
C HIS A 919 3.58 2.91 -8.74
N THR A 920 4.31 3.87 -9.34
CA THR A 920 4.43 5.21 -8.77
C THR A 920 3.09 5.98 -8.81
N ALA A 921 2.30 5.88 -9.89
CA ALA A 921 0.97 6.48 -9.93
C ALA A 921 0.03 5.94 -8.84
N ASP A 922 0.03 4.63 -8.60
CA ASP A 922 -0.83 3.95 -7.63
C ASP A 922 -0.40 4.23 -6.19
N GLN A 923 0.90 4.12 -5.88
CA GLN A 923 1.43 4.48 -4.56
C GLN A 923 1.17 5.96 -4.23
N ALA A 924 1.30 6.86 -5.21
CA ALA A 924 0.96 8.27 -5.02
C ALA A 924 -0.54 8.46 -4.75
N ARG A 925 -1.43 7.79 -5.49
CA ARG A 925 -2.89 7.86 -5.31
C ARG A 925 -3.31 7.33 -3.93
N LEU A 926 -2.78 6.18 -3.51
CA LEU A 926 -3.01 5.57 -2.20
C LEU A 926 -2.60 6.52 -1.05
N HIS A 927 -1.34 6.97 -1.05
CA HIS A 927 -0.84 7.80 0.04
C HIS A 927 -1.41 9.23 0.03
N ALA A 928 -1.81 9.76 -1.13
CA ALA A 928 -2.58 11.01 -1.20
C ALA A 928 -4.00 10.85 -0.62
N GLY A 929 -4.66 9.71 -0.85
CA GLY A 929 -5.93 9.36 -0.20
C GLY A 929 -5.83 9.34 1.33
N TRP A 930 -4.74 8.80 1.86
CA TRP A 930 -4.46 8.82 3.32
C TRP A 930 -4.30 10.24 3.88
N VAL A 931 -3.66 11.17 3.15
CA VAL A 931 -3.56 12.57 3.59
C VAL A 931 -4.95 13.24 3.61
N VAL A 932 -5.84 12.93 2.66
CA VAL A 932 -7.24 13.36 2.68
C VAL A 932 -8.01 12.77 3.86
N HIS A 933 -7.82 11.47 4.17
CA HIS A 933 -8.41 10.83 5.35
C HIS A 933 -7.94 11.51 6.64
N LEU A 934 -6.64 11.78 6.80
CA LEU A 934 -6.08 12.42 8.00
C LEU A 934 -6.59 13.85 8.22
N VAL A 935 -6.84 14.61 7.14
CA VAL A 935 -7.54 15.91 7.22
C VAL A 935 -8.95 15.73 7.77
N LYS A 936 -9.77 14.88 7.12
CA LYS A 936 -11.16 14.62 7.53
C LYS A 936 -11.24 14.12 8.97
N ALA A 937 -10.38 13.17 9.36
CA ALA A 937 -10.34 12.63 10.71
C ALA A 937 -9.96 13.68 11.78
N ALA A 938 -9.16 14.69 11.45
CA ALA A 938 -8.90 15.82 12.36
C ALA A 938 -10.11 16.76 12.46
N GLU A 939 -10.80 17.02 11.35
CA GLU A 939 -11.99 17.88 11.27
C GLU A 939 -13.22 17.26 11.96
N ASP A 940 -13.53 15.99 11.68
CA ASP A 940 -14.61 15.21 12.30
C ASP A 940 -14.43 15.07 13.82
N LYS A 941 -13.18 15.01 14.29
CA LYS A 941 -12.83 15.03 15.72
C LYS A 941 -12.72 16.43 16.29
N SER A 942 -12.91 17.48 15.48
CA SER A 942 -12.72 18.90 15.84
C SER A 942 -11.35 19.18 16.49
N PHE A 943 -10.34 18.39 16.15
CA PHE A 943 -8.99 18.49 16.69
C PHE A 943 -8.18 19.46 15.83
N GLU A 944 -8.26 20.75 16.16
CA GLU A 944 -7.64 21.79 15.36
C GLU A 944 -6.10 21.64 15.38
N LEU A 945 -5.52 21.16 14.27
CA LEU A 945 -4.09 21.22 14.02
C LEU A 945 -3.70 22.65 13.61
N HIS A 946 -2.64 23.20 14.21
CA HIS A 946 -2.26 24.61 14.01
C HIS A 946 -0.95 24.81 13.23
N ASP A 947 -0.24 23.72 12.93
CA ASP A 947 1.08 23.78 12.31
C ASP A 947 0.99 24.08 10.79
N PRO A 948 1.54 25.20 10.29
CA PRO A 948 1.55 25.51 8.86
C PRO A 948 2.33 24.49 8.02
N PHE A 949 3.23 23.72 8.63
CA PHE A 949 3.97 22.67 7.93
C PHE A 949 3.09 21.46 7.58
N ILE A 950 2.07 21.14 8.40
CA ILE A 950 1.06 20.13 8.03
C ILE A 950 0.24 20.63 6.84
N ALA A 951 -0.16 21.91 6.86
CA ALA A 951 -0.87 22.51 5.73
C ALA A 951 -0.02 22.45 4.44
N PHE A 952 1.29 22.74 4.53
CA PHE A 952 2.23 22.58 3.42
C PHE A 952 2.29 21.14 2.90
N ILE A 953 2.40 20.11 3.76
CA ILE A 953 2.36 18.70 3.33
C ILE A 953 1.05 18.37 2.60
N VAL A 954 -0.09 18.87 3.10
CA VAL A 954 -1.40 18.69 2.45
C VAL A 954 -1.43 19.37 1.08
N ALA A 955 -0.88 20.58 0.95
CA ALA A 955 -0.73 21.31 -0.32
C ALA A 955 0.18 20.60 -1.33
N THR A 956 1.32 20.06 -0.90
CA THR A 956 2.23 19.30 -1.77
C THR A 956 1.68 17.93 -2.17
N THR A 957 0.81 17.37 -1.34
CA THR A 957 0.11 16.11 -1.66
C THR A 957 -1.07 16.35 -2.61
N ALA A 958 -1.73 17.50 -2.52
CA ALA A 958 -2.85 17.87 -3.40
C ALA A 958 -2.47 17.82 -4.89
N THR A 959 -1.22 18.13 -5.26
CA THR A 959 -0.77 18.14 -6.65
C THR A 959 -0.73 16.75 -7.30
N VAL A 960 -0.78 15.66 -6.52
CA VAL A 960 -0.93 14.29 -7.06
C VAL A 960 -2.28 14.14 -7.76
N PHE A 961 -3.36 14.68 -7.19
CA PHE A 961 -4.70 14.56 -7.76
C PHE A 961 -4.86 15.30 -9.10
N LEU A 962 -3.99 16.27 -9.41
CA LEU A 962 -4.00 16.97 -10.70
C LEU A 962 -3.76 16.03 -11.88
N PHE A 963 -2.99 14.95 -11.68
CA PHE A 963 -2.73 13.93 -12.69
C PHE A 963 -4.01 13.20 -13.12
N TRP A 964 -4.82 12.80 -12.13
CA TRP A 964 -6.07 12.07 -12.34
C TRP A 964 -7.24 12.97 -12.80
N LEU A 965 -7.05 14.30 -12.88
CA LEU A 965 -8.00 15.20 -13.57
C LEU A 965 -8.01 15.02 -15.10
N PHE A 966 -7.01 14.34 -15.64
CA PHE A 966 -6.88 14.03 -17.07
C PHE A 966 -7.37 12.62 -17.44
N ASP A 967 -7.94 11.88 -16.48
CA ASP A 967 -8.49 10.54 -16.72
C ASP A 967 -9.64 10.57 -17.74
N LYS A 968 -9.77 9.48 -18.50
CA LYS A 968 -10.83 9.26 -19.48
C LYS A 968 -12.15 8.93 -18.77
N ASP A 969 -12.10 8.31 -17.58
CA ASP A 969 -13.26 8.20 -16.71
C ASP A 969 -13.55 9.51 -15.95
N ARG A 970 -14.82 9.90 -15.96
CA ARG A 970 -15.32 11.08 -15.27
C ARG A 970 -15.67 10.82 -13.81
N VAL A 971 -15.77 9.57 -13.32
CA VAL A 971 -15.90 9.32 -11.87
C VAL A 971 -14.56 9.60 -11.18
N VAL A 972 -13.49 8.92 -11.59
CA VAL A 972 -12.12 9.10 -11.07
C VAL A 972 -11.66 10.57 -11.16
N ALA A 973 -11.93 11.26 -12.28
CA ALA A 973 -11.58 12.68 -12.41
C ALA A 973 -12.38 13.60 -11.45
N ASN A 974 -13.66 13.31 -11.17
CA ASN A 974 -14.47 14.09 -10.22
C ASN A 974 -14.08 13.81 -8.76
N GLU A 975 -13.79 12.55 -8.40
CA GLU A 975 -13.32 12.18 -7.06
C GLU A 975 -11.92 12.76 -6.78
N SER A 976 -11.05 12.81 -7.80
CA SER A 976 -9.76 13.51 -7.74
C SER A 976 -9.92 15.02 -7.57
N LEU A 977 -10.90 15.64 -8.25
CA LEU A 977 -11.22 17.05 -8.06
C LEU A 977 -11.75 17.36 -6.65
N ALA A 978 -12.60 16.49 -6.09
CA ALA A 978 -13.11 16.61 -4.72
C ALA A 978 -11.99 16.41 -3.67
N SER A 979 -11.07 15.49 -3.93
CA SER A 979 -9.90 15.22 -3.08
C SER A 979 -8.90 16.39 -3.10
N PHE A 980 -8.60 16.92 -4.30
CA PHE A 980 -7.85 18.17 -4.45
C PHE A 980 -8.51 19.31 -3.67
N GLN A 981 -9.83 19.48 -3.82
CA GLN A 981 -10.57 20.55 -3.17
C GLN A 981 -10.51 20.44 -1.64
N THR A 982 -10.63 19.23 -1.08
CA THR A 982 -10.50 18.99 0.36
C THR A 982 -9.14 19.44 0.88
N CYS A 983 -8.05 19.04 0.21
CA CYS A 983 -6.69 19.47 0.57
C CYS A 983 -6.49 20.99 0.40
N PHE A 984 -7.05 21.57 -0.66
CA PHE A 984 -6.93 22.99 -0.97
C PHE A 984 -7.67 23.90 0.02
N ASP A 985 -8.87 23.52 0.44
CA ASP A 985 -9.66 24.27 1.43
C ASP A 985 -9.04 24.15 2.82
N TYR A 986 -8.58 22.96 3.21
CA TYR A 986 -7.80 22.77 4.45
C TYR A 986 -6.55 23.66 4.43
N PHE A 987 -5.74 23.60 3.37
CA PHE A 987 -4.55 24.43 3.23
C PHE A 987 -4.87 25.93 3.32
N SER A 988 -5.89 26.39 2.58
CA SER A 988 -6.34 27.79 2.59
C SER A 988 -6.73 28.25 4.00
N SER A 989 -7.48 27.43 4.75
CA SER A 989 -7.91 27.73 6.12
C SER A 989 -6.75 27.91 7.12
N LYS A 990 -5.57 27.36 6.83
CA LYS A 990 -4.36 27.45 7.67
C LYS A 990 -3.36 28.50 7.21
N VAL A 991 -3.56 29.10 6.03
CA VAL A 991 -2.61 30.00 5.37
C VAL A 991 -3.04 31.47 5.38
N ASP A 992 -4.26 31.79 5.81
CA ASP A 992 -4.76 33.15 6.03
C ASP A 992 -4.02 33.85 7.19
N GLY A 993 -2.79 34.30 6.92
CA GLY A 993 -1.83 34.86 7.88
C GLY A 993 -0.39 34.38 7.69
N GLU A 994 -0.12 33.42 6.79
CA GLU A 994 1.20 32.84 6.52
C GLU A 994 1.82 33.40 5.24
N SER A 995 2.53 34.54 5.37
CA SER A 995 3.08 35.27 4.22
C SER A 995 4.01 34.45 3.30
N HIS A 996 4.65 33.41 3.84
CA HIS A 996 5.54 32.52 3.10
C HIS A 996 4.80 31.51 2.21
N LEU A 997 3.56 31.11 2.56
CA LEU A 997 2.77 30.10 1.85
C LEU A 997 1.77 30.69 0.83
N LEU A 998 1.62 32.02 0.79
CA LEU A 998 0.74 32.69 -0.18
C LEU A 998 1.12 32.40 -1.64
N SER A 999 2.42 32.32 -1.96
CA SER A 999 2.90 31.96 -3.31
C SER A 999 2.46 30.55 -3.71
N THR A 1000 2.49 29.61 -2.76
CA THR A 1000 2.03 28.22 -2.93
C THR A 1000 0.53 28.15 -3.18
N ARG A 1001 -0.28 28.96 -2.48
CA ARG A 1001 -1.74 29.05 -2.72
C ARG A 1001 -2.06 29.49 -4.15
N THR A 1002 -1.47 30.59 -4.60
CA THR A 1002 -1.69 31.08 -5.98
C THR A 1002 -1.21 30.08 -7.03
N ARG A 1003 -0.12 29.33 -6.77
CA ARG A 1003 0.35 28.26 -7.67
C ARG A 1003 -0.63 27.08 -7.75
N LEU A 1004 -1.21 26.66 -6.62
CA LEU A 1004 -2.25 25.62 -6.61
C LEU A 1004 -3.52 26.08 -7.34
N GLU A 1005 -3.93 27.35 -7.17
CA GLU A 1005 -5.05 27.94 -7.90
C GLU A 1005 -4.80 27.93 -9.42
N MET A 1006 -3.61 28.36 -9.87
CA MET A 1006 -3.20 28.32 -11.28
C MET A 1006 -3.16 26.91 -11.86
N LEU A 1007 -2.58 25.94 -11.13
CA LEU A 1007 -2.49 24.53 -11.55
C LEU A 1007 -3.88 23.89 -11.68
N LYS A 1008 -4.77 24.14 -10.71
CA LYS A 1008 -6.16 23.67 -10.76
C LYS A 1008 -6.90 24.24 -11.98
N GLN A 1009 -6.88 25.56 -12.15
CA GLN A 1009 -7.54 26.23 -13.28
C GLN A 1009 -7.05 25.66 -14.62
N SER A 1010 -5.74 25.53 -14.78
CA SER A 1010 -5.11 25.02 -16.00
C SER A 1010 -5.51 23.57 -16.32
N SER A 1011 -5.58 22.71 -15.31
CA SER A 1011 -6.02 21.32 -15.46
C SER A 1011 -7.49 21.24 -15.91
N THR A 1012 -8.37 21.98 -15.21
CA THR A 1012 -9.82 21.98 -15.54
C THR A 1012 -10.12 22.54 -16.94
N ALA A 1013 -9.38 23.54 -17.42
CA ALA A 1013 -9.58 24.11 -18.75
C ALA A 1013 -9.25 23.11 -19.89
N VAL A 1014 -8.32 22.19 -19.66
CA VAL A 1014 -7.97 21.11 -20.61
C VAL A 1014 -8.98 19.97 -20.51
N ALA A 1015 -9.40 19.57 -19.31
CA ALA A 1015 -10.41 18.52 -19.10
C ALA A 1015 -11.81 18.86 -19.67
N ASP A 1016 -12.10 20.14 -19.85
CA ASP A 1016 -13.28 20.68 -20.57
C ASP A 1016 -13.10 20.72 -22.11
N GLY A 1017 -11.95 20.30 -22.65
CA GLY A 1017 -11.65 20.29 -24.08
C GLY A 1017 -11.38 21.66 -24.71
N ARG A 1018 -11.18 22.72 -23.91
CA ARG A 1018 -11.09 24.10 -24.41
C ARG A 1018 -9.72 24.45 -25.02
N ASN A 1019 -8.68 23.65 -24.77
CA ASN A 1019 -7.31 23.93 -25.23
C ASN A 1019 -6.52 22.63 -25.49
N PRO A 1020 -6.54 22.08 -26.73
CA PRO A 1020 -6.14 20.69 -27.00
C PRO A 1020 -4.64 20.43 -27.21
N HIS A 1021 -3.76 21.44 -27.12
CA HIS A 1021 -2.34 21.31 -27.53
C HIS A 1021 -1.33 21.93 -26.54
N PRO A 1022 -0.91 21.21 -25.49
CA PRO A 1022 0.18 21.63 -24.62
C PRO A 1022 1.57 21.45 -25.28
N ARG A 1023 2.27 22.55 -25.61
CA ARG A 1023 3.72 22.51 -25.91
C ARG A 1023 4.54 22.66 -24.61
N PRO A 1024 5.63 21.90 -24.40
CA PRO A 1024 6.17 21.68 -23.05
C PRO A 1024 7.26 22.68 -22.58
N SER A 1025 6.96 23.43 -21.51
CA SER A 1025 7.98 23.88 -20.53
C SER A 1025 7.41 24.32 -19.17
N ALA A 1026 6.21 24.89 -19.14
CA ALA A 1026 5.79 25.74 -18.02
C ALA A 1026 5.30 24.99 -16.75
N ALA A 1027 4.89 23.72 -16.84
CA ALA A 1027 4.36 22.97 -15.70
C ALA A 1027 5.34 22.88 -14.52
N LEU A 1028 6.59 22.46 -14.79
CA LEU A 1028 7.57 22.20 -13.74
C LEU A 1028 8.06 23.49 -13.03
N GLU A 1029 8.08 24.62 -13.74
CA GLU A 1029 8.38 25.95 -13.16
C GLU A 1029 7.30 26.43 -12.16
N VAL A 1030 6.06 25.97 -12.34
CA VAL A 1030 4.95 26.28 -11.44
C VAL A 1030 4.90 25.28 -10.28
N LEU A 1031 5.12 23.99 -10.57
CA LEU A 1031 5.02 22.86 -9.65
C LEU A 1031 6.21 22.76 -8.67
N LEU A 1032 7.48 22.84 -9.12
CA LEU A 1032 8.63 22.69 -8.20
C LEU A 1032 8.60 23.67 -7.01
N PRO A 1033 8.25 24.96 -7.18
CA PRO A 1033 8.15 25.88 -6.05
C PRO A 1033 6.98 25.60 -5.09
N VAL A 1034 6.00 24.76 -5.45
CA VAL A 1034 5.00 24.25 -4.49
C VAL A 1034 5.67 23.37 -3.44
N PHE A 1035 6.76 22.68 -3.78
CA PHE A 1035 7.55 21.82 -2.88
C PHE A 1035 8.65 22.58 -2.09
N GLU A 1036 8.63 23.91 -2.04
CA GLU A 1036 9.61 24.72 -1.30
C GLU A 1036 8.97 25.53 -0.16
N TYR A 1037 8.80 24.90 1.02
CA TYR A 1037 8.15 25.49 2.20
C TYR A 1037 8.56 26.95 2.49
N CYS A 1038 9.87 27.21 2.56
CA CYS A 1038 10.41 28.52 2.91
C CYS A 1038 10.71 29.44 1.71
N LYS A 1039 10.04 29.32 0.55
CA LYS A 1039 10.35 30.14 -0.65
C LYS A 1039 9.51 31.41 -0.78
N THR A 1040 10.11 32.56 -0.48
CA THR A 1040 9.60 33.86 -0.94
C THR A 1040 10.11 34.20 -2.34
N GLY A 1041 9.35 33.84 -3.37
CA GLY A 1041 9.49 34.39 -4.72
C GLY A 1041 8.22 35.14 -5.13
N PRO A 1042 8.31 36.35 -5.73
CA PRO A 1042 7.14 37.04 -6.26
C PRO A 1042 6.47 36.21 -7.37
N VAL A 1043 5.15 36.28 -7.44
CA VAL A 1043 4.35 35.60 -8.49
C VAL A 1043 4.34 36.43 -9.79
N ASP A 1044 4.79 37.68 -9.72
CA ASP A 1044 4.70 38.79 -10.68
C ASP A 1044 5.16 38.51 -12.12
N ARG A 1045 5.81 37.38 -12.41
CA ARG A 1045 6.13 36.94 -13.78
C ARG A 1045 5.03 36.11 -14.47
N TYR A 1046 4.04 35.63 -13.72
CA TYR A 1046 2.97 34.76 -14.23
C TYR A 1046 1.55 35.33 -14.02
N LEU A 1047 1.41 36.49 -13.36
CA LEU A 1047 0.11 37.15 -13.15
C LEU A 1047 -0.33 38.03 -14.34
N ASP A 1048 0.55 38.22 -15.33
CA ASP A 1048 0.32 39.16 -16.45
C ASP A 1048 -0.38 38.46 -17.63
N GLY A 1049 -1.68 38.21 -17.46
CA GLY A 1049 -2.61 37.80 -18.53
C GLY A 1049 -3.06 36.34 -18.51
N ASP A 1050 -4.25 36.14 -19.08
CA ASP A 1050 -5.03 34.89 -19.20
C ASP A 1050 -4.25 33.74 -19.88
N ARG A 1051 -3.49 32.98 -19.08
CA ARG A 1051 -2.56 31.94 -19.56
C ARG A 1051 -2.69 30.65 -18.74
N SER A 1052 -3.51 29.73 -19.23
CA SER A 1052 -3.50 28.32 -18.79
C SER A 1052 -2.09 27.74 -18.94
N VAL A 1053 -1.55 27.16 -17.87
CA VAL A 1053 -0.24 26.51 -17.85
C VAL A 1053 -0.36 25.13 -18.49
N PRO A 1054 0.29 24.84 -19.63
CA PRO A 1054 0.23 23.53 -20.25
C PRO A 1054 0.88 22.47 -19.34
N LEU A 1055 0.06 21.55 -18.85
CA LEU A 1055 0.47 20.31 -18.20
C LEU A 1055 0.58 19.22 -19.28
N PRO A 1056 1.79 18.81 -19.70
CA PRO A 1056 1.94 17.62 -20.52
C PRO A 1056 1.69 16.40 -19.64
N VAL A 1057 0.64 15.65 -19.94
CA VAL A 1057 0.30 14.42 -19.25
C VAL A 1057 0.01 13.34 -20.28
N ASP A 1058 0.92 12.37 -20.36
CA ASP A 1058 0.62 11.08 -20.97
C ASP A 1058 -0.15 10.24 -19.93
N THR A 1059 -1.24 9.61 -20.38
CA THR A 1059 -2.07 8.68 -19.58
C THR A 1059 -2.31 7.37 -20.31
N ASP A 1060 -1.64 7.11 -21.44
CA ASP A 1060 -1.89 5.89 -22.21
C ASP A 1060 -1.26 4.65 -21.55
N PHE A 1061 -0.26 4.83 -20.68
CA PHE A 1061 0.20 3.79 -19.74
C PHE A 1061 -0.81 3.51 -18.60
N LEU A 1062 -1.64 4.50 -18.23
CA LEU A 1062 -2.81 4.33 -17.35
C LEU A 1062 -4.06 3.87 -18.13
N THR A 1063 -3.91 3.31 -19.34
CA THR A 1063 -5.11 2.75 -19.96
C THR A 1063 -5.67 1.71 -19.01
N SER A 1064 -6.96 1.87 -18.69
CA SER A 1064 -7.84 0.73 -18.51
C SER A 1064 -7.99 0.11 -19.89
N PRO A 1065 -7.31 -1.00 -20.22
CA PRO A 1065 -7.74 -1.74 -21.39
C PRO A 1065 -9.15 -2.27 -21.06
N ASN A 1066 -10.11 -1.66 -21.74
CA ASN A 1066 -11.55 -1.93 -21.78
C ASN A 1066 -12.16 -1.04 -22.88
N ALA A 1067 -11.58 0.17 -23.02
CA ALA A 1067 -11.90 1.17 -24.03
C ALA A 1067 -11.74 0.73 -25.51
N ILE A 1068 -10.97 -0.33 -25.80
CA ILE A 1068 -10.63 -0.71 -27.19
C ILE A 1068 -11.78 -1.48 -27.90
N SER A 1069 -12.79 -1.95 -27.16
CA SER A 1069 -13.94 -2.67 -27.72
C SER A 1069 -14.91 -1.80 -28.54
N ALA A 1070 -14.87 -0.46 -28.38
CA ALA A 1070 -15.90 0.44 -28.90
C ALA A 1070 -15.70 0.91 -30.37
N ALA A 1071 -14.58 0.57 -31.02
CA ALA A 1071 -14.19 1.13 -32.33
C ALA A 1071 -14.61 0.28 -33.55
N ALA A 1072 -15.18 -0.92 -33.35
CA ALA A 1072 -15.39 -1.90 -34.41
C ALA A 1072 -16.88 -2.13 -34.77
N THR A 1073 -17.50 -1.17 -35.48
CA THR A 1073 -18.77 -1.40 -36.19
C THR A 1073 -18.62 -1.08 -37.68
N PRO A 1074 -18.74 -2.08 -38.60
CA PRO A 1074 -18.67 -1.81 -40.03
C PRO A 1074 -19.95 -1.11 -40.49
N ASN A 1075 -19.82 0.15 -40.92
CA ASN A 1075 -20.96 0.96 -41.31
C ASN A 1075 -21.37 0.67 -42.78
N GLU A 1076 -22.16 -0.39 -42.98
CA GLU A 1076 -22.80 -0.68 -44.26
C GLU A 1076 -23.76 0.45 -44.66
N ASN A 1077 -23.35 1.35 -45.57
CA ASN A 1077 -24.24 2.14 -46.42
C ASN A 1077 -23.48 2.92 -47.52
N HIS A 1078 -23.18 2.28 -48.65
CA HIS A 1078 -23.05 3.00 -49.93
C HIS A 1078 -23.22 2.09 -51.16
N ALA A 1079 -24.06 2.53 -52.10
CA ALA A 1079 -24.23 1.99 -53.44
C ALA A 1079 -24.49 3.19 -54.40
N PRO A 1080 -24.30 3.07 -55.72
CA PRO A 1080 -22.98 3.26 -56.32
C PRO A 1080 -22.96 4.37 -57.40
N GLY A 1081 -21.76 4.89 -57.76
CA GLY A 1081 -21.65 5.93 -58.79
C GLY A 1081 -20.26 6.21 -59.37
N ASN A 1082 -20.03 5.75 -60.61
CA ASN A 1082 -19.07 6.22 -61.63
C ASN A 1082 -17.56 6.39 -61.32
N ASN A 1083 -16.76 5.53 -61.97
CA ASN A 1083 -15.70 5.83 -62.98
C ASN A 1083 -14.97 7.20 -62.88
N GLN A 1084 -13.64 7.25 -62.88
CA GLN A 1084 -12.82 7.04 -64.10
C GLN A 1084 -11.33 6.67 -63.83
N ASN A 1085 -10.66 6.22 -64.91
CA ASN A 1085 -9.25 5.86 -65.16
C ASN A 1085 -8.18 6.78 -64.49
N GLY A 1086 -6.90 6.39 -64.30
CA GLY A 1086 -6.21 5.12 -64.60
C GLY A 1086 -4.99 5.25 -65.56
N THR A 1087 -3.76 5.19 -65.01
CA THR A 1087 -2.40 5.03 -65.63
C THR A 1087 -1.40 4.75 -64.47
N ASP A 1088 -0.53 3.71 -64.45
CA ASP A 1088 0.77 3.51 -65.17
C ASP A 1088 1.94 4.39 -64.62
N THR A 1089 3.20 3.96 -64.34
CA THR A 1089 3.96 2.70 -64.61
C THR A 1089 5.07 2.35 -63.56
N ASN A 1090 5.24 1.04 -63.29
CA ASN A 1090 6.46 0.18 -63.15
C ASN A 1090 7.90 0.68 -62.76
N ASN A 1091 8.55 -0.15 -61.88
CA ASN A 1091 9.94 -0.70 -61.92
C ASN A 1091 11.20 0.21 -61.64
N THR A 1092 12.34 -0.26 -61.06
CA THR A 1092 12.78 -1.54 -60.42
C THR A 1092 14.13 -1.36 -59.68
N SER A 1093 14.45 -2.23 -58.70
CA SER A 1093 15.82 -2.64 -58.21
C SER A 1093 16.77 -1.57 -57.63
N HIS A 1094 17.75 -1.82 -56.74
CA HIS A 1094 18.15 -2.91 -55.81
C HIS A 1094 19.34 -2.32 -54.99
N ASP A 1095 19.60 -2.48 -53.68
CA ASP A 1095 18.87 -3.00 -52.50
C ASP A 1095 19.26 -2.08 -51.28
N ALA A 1096 19.52 -2.40 -50.00
CA ALA A 1096 19.68 -3.63 -49.19
C ALA A 1096 19.59 -3.33 -47.66
N ASP A 1097 19.80 -4.36 -46.83
CA ASP A 1097 20.04 -4.40 -45.37
C ASP A 1097 19.04 -3.78 -44.35
N MET A 1098 18.33 -4.70 -43.68
CA MET A 1098 18.01 -4.73 -42.23
C MET A 1098 16.94 -3.80 -41.61
N VAL A 1099 16.36 -4.35 -40.51
CA VAL A 1099 15.49 -3.74 -39.47
C VAL A 1099 13.97 -3.71 -39.73
N ASN A 1100 13.24 -4.20 -38.70
CA ASN A 1100 11.78 -4.21 -38.47
C ASN A 1100 10.89 -5.07 -39.41
N GLY A 1101 9.75 -5.59 -38.94
CA GLY A 1101 9.18 -5.49 -37.58
C GLY A 1101 8.05 -6.49 -37.31
N TYR A 1102 7.71 -6.67 -36.03
CA TYR A 1102 6.45 -7.28 -35.59
C TYR A 1102 5.33 -6.25 -35.66
N ASP A 1103 4.12 -6.68 -36.01
CA ASP A 1103 2.86 -6.07 -35.55
C ASP A 1103 1.73 -7.13 -35.61
N ASP A 1104 0.62 -6.87 -34.91
CA ASP A 1104 -0.58 -7.69 -34.63
C ASP A 1104 -0.62 -8.45 -33.29
N PHE A 1105 -0.51 -7.70 -32.18
CA PHE A 1105 -1.07 -8.10 -30.88
C PHE A 1105 -2.34 -7.29 -30.57
N GLY A 1106 -3.48 -7.98 -30.39
CA GLY A 1106 -4.78 -7.34 -30.16
C GLY A 1106 -5.37 -7.61 -28.78
N ASN A 1107 -5.38 -6.58 -27.94
CA ASN A 1107 -6.32 -6.31 -26.82
C ASN A 1107 -6.53 -7.42 -25.75
N PHE A 1108 -6.06 -7.16 -24.53
CA PHE A 1108 -6.62 -7.76 -23.31
C PHE A 1108 -6.80 -6.72 -22.20
N ASN A 1109 -7.85 -6.89 -21.38
CA ASN A 1109 -8.54 -5.82 -20.67
C ASN A 1109 -8.51 -5.97 -19.12
N ILE A 1110 -8.19 -4.89 -18.39
CA ILE A 1110 -7.81 -4.82 -16.95
C ILE A 1110 -8.11 -3.40 -16.39
N PHE A 1111 -8.27 -3.28 -15.07
CA PHE A 1111 -8.37 -2.04 -14.26
C PHE A 1111 -9.56 -1.11 -14.57
N ASP A 1112 -10.69 -1.30 -13.87
CA ASP A 1112 -11.54 -0.17 -13.48
C ASP A 1112 -11.08 0.29 -12.08
N THR A 1113 -10.86 1.60 -11.88
CA THR A 1113 -10.31 2.13 -10.62
C THR A 1113 -11.31 2.98 -9.83
N SER A 1114 -12.59 2.96 -10.20
CA SER A 1114 -13.65 3.74 -9.54
C SER A 1114 -14.08 3.14 -8.19
N ASP A 1115 -14.39 1.83 -8.14
CA ASP A 1115 -14.94 1.20 -6.91
C ASP A 1115 -13.95 1.15 -5.72
N ILE A 1116 -12.64 1.11 -5.98
CA ILE A 1116 -11.58 1.07 -4.94
C ILE A 1116 -11.63 2.32 -4.02
N LEU A 1117 -12.13 3.45 -4.49
CA LEU A 1117 -12.18 4.69 -3.71
C LEU A 1117 -13.28 4.71 -2.62
N ASN A 1118 -14.23 3.77 -2.63
CA ASN A 1118 -15.41 3.82 -1.74
C ASN A 1118 -15.39 2.81 -0.58
N THR A 1119 -14.52 1.79 -0.59
CA THR A 1119 -14.43 0.76 0.48
C THR A 1119 -13.13 0.78 1.29
N THR A 1120 -11.98 1.12 0.69
CA THR A 1120 -10.66 0.89 1.30
C THR A 1120 -10.17 2.02 2.24
N LEU A 1121 -10.90 3.13 2.37
CA LEU A 1121 -10.47 4.36 3.07
C LEU A 1121 -10.61 4.35 4.61
N LEU A 1122 -10.77 3.18 5.28
CA LEU A 1122 -11.03 3.10 6.73
C LEU A 1122 -10.13 2.13 7.52
N ASP A 1123 -9.49 1.13 6.91
CA ASP A 1123 -8.95 -0.03 7.65
C ASP A 1123 -7.44 0.05 8.00
N GLY A 1124 -6.62 0.70 7.15
CA GLY A 1124 -5.18 0.85 7.38
C GLY A 1124 -4.29 -0.30 6.90
N SER A 1125 -4.80 -1.22 6.06
CA SER A 1125 -4.00 -2.27 5.43
C SER A 1125 -3.78 -2.03 3.93
N LEU A 1126 -2.54 -1.64 3.59
CA LEU A 1126 -1.80 -2.05 2.40
C LEU A 1126 -0.35 -1.58 2.57
N TRP A 1127 0.62 -2.39 2.13
CA TRP A 1127 2.06 -2.08 2.18
C TRP A 1127 2.62 -2.00 0.74
N PRO A 1128 3.74 -1.30 0.48
CA PRO A 1128 4.24 -1.04 -0.88
C PRO A 1128 4.88 -2.24 -1.63
N GLY A 1129 4.42 -3.48 -1.38
CA GLY A 1129 5.13 -4.72 -1.77
C GLY A 1129 4.34 -5.74 -2.61
N GLN A 1130 3.17 -5.38 -3.15
CA GLN A 1130 2.30 -6.27 -3.94
C GLN A 1130 1.91 -5.66 -5.30
N LEU A 1131 2.92 -5.20 -6.05
CA LEU A 1131 2.83 -4.61 -7.40
C LEU A 1131 3.99 -5.14 -8.27
#